data_AF-A0A2P6NNX6-F1
#
_entry.id   AF-A0A2P6NNX6-F1
#
_cell.length_a   1.000
_cell.length_b   1.000
_cell.length_c   1.000
_cell.angle_alpha   90.00
_cell.angle_beta   90.00
_cell.angle_gamma   90.00
#
_symmetry.space_group_name_H-M   'P 1'
#
loop_
_entity.id
_entity.type
_entity.pdbx_description
1 polymer ?
#
loop_
_entity_poly.entity_id
_entity_poly.type
_entity_poly.pdbx_seq_one_letter_code
_entity_poly.pdbx_strand_id
1 'polypeptide(L)'
;MRQWSIIVTSLAATFSTAGMRRQAIFFLLYLFAFAWGSDDQHVADGFRPPAVPLIVFDPYMNIWSTSNNLYDSWPSLWDGATKGLSGLIRVDGKTYRFMGLGDVANTVSQESVKVLPTTTVYKFKAGGVALTVRFITPSIPQDIQLLSQPVSYIVYDVHSADGKTHKVDLYYDQSGEVCSNWSDRKITWSRGTVGNVTFLKMGVDQQKEFDPIGDRVGINWGYAYVAVGDSNAKTSINSDSTSRKTFANTGSVPTTDDTRKPRAVQDEWPVMSVSWSFTLSPQESVSKHVIFAYDDVHSINWFGTPFPPLWKQYYPSTTGLLETAQNQYTSILNTTQRLDAAVLNQVFKAAGLHYSTIASLAWRQTFGAHKLVYNTKLKVPWYFLKEISSNGDFSTVDVLFPTIPLLLWANPNLAEMILLPHLSYAAGEAPIKYDLPWAPHQLGVWPVADATPDSQEQMPVEETGNLLLIAEYLAQSGVQYTKRMYPRYKSIFDKWAKYLTPHKLTGVVDENVDRMGNDLPNMPTTATSANDCRQKCQNKDGCQSWAFDSCSKNRCWLKSTEGQATPADCRSSGLKKPVSSYLGGILPDPDNQLCTDDFLGPMPHNVNLAAKGILAVDGYAGFLKNLGRANESQYFTSTAKDYSDWWMKNGKDGDHYRIQFDTPNSFSLQYNLIFQKFLHLSTFPESVLENEVNYYLNHQWNKYGAPLNSRAAKDGNVFTKLDWLSWSACLTNDAKKSDKFWRAIFQLANDTPDRVPLTDWYNTKNGKQVGFQARPVVGGFYAYMLLQNQGRLVFDL
;
A
#
# COMPACT_ATOMS: atom_id res chain seq x y z
N MET A 1 -9.71 -40.02 10.32
CA MET A 1 -9.95 -40.64 9.00
C MET A 1 -10.78 -41.93 9.07
N ARG A 2 -10.37 -43.02 9.75
CA ARG A 2 -11.11 -44.31 9.74
C ARG A 2 -12.56 -44.27 10.24
N GLN A 3 -12.86 -43.54 11.31
CA GLN A 3 -14.25 -43.40 11.82
C GLN A 3 -15.16 -42.58 10.87
N TRP A 4 -14.57 -41.71 10.04
CA TRP A 4 -15.30 -40.82 9.13
C TRP A 4 -15.61 -41.46 7.79
N SER A 5 -14.73 -42.33 7.30
CA SER A 5 -15.02 -43.20 6.15
C SER A 5 -16.27 -44.03 6.38
N ILE A 6 -16.52 -44.45 7.63
CA ILE A 6 -17.71 -45.21 8.05
C ILE A 6 -18.95 -44.31 7.99
N ILE A 7 -18.90 -43.08 8.50
CA ILE A 7 -20.03 -42.13 8.48
C ILE A 7 -20.44 -41.76 7.04
N VAL A 8 -19.46 -41.47 6.16
CA VAL A 8 -19.72 -41.12 4.76
C VAL A 8 -20.30 -42.31 3.99
N THR A 9 -19.82 -43.53 4.25
CA THR A 9 -20.42 -44.74 3.64
C THR A 9 -21.82 -45.03 4.19
N SER A 10 -22.08 -44.77 5.48
CA SER A 10 -23.41 -44.92 6.09
C SER A 10 -24.43 -43.90 5.56
N LEU A 11 -24.04 -42.64 5.38
CA LEU A 11 -24.90 -41.60 4.79
C LEU A 11 -25.15 -41.82 3.29
N ALA A 12 -24.14 -42.30 2.55
CA ALA A 12 -24.33 -42.65 1.14
C ALA A 12 -25.20 -43.91 0.95
N ALA A 13 -25.35 -44.77 1.97
CA ALA A 13 -26.15 -46.00 1.88
C ALA A 13 -27.67 -45.74 1.79
N THR A 14 -28.15 -44.55 2.14
CA THR A 14 -29.57 -44.18 2.06
C THR A 14 -30.08 -43.93 0.64
N PHE A 15 -29.17 -43.75 -0.34
CA PHE A 15 -29.54 -43.55 -1.74
C PHE A 15 -29.74 -44.88 -2.48
N SER A 16 -30.80 -44.96 -3.27
CA SER A 16 -31.35 -46.21 -3.84
C SER A 16 -30.59 -46.76 -5.04
N THR A 17 -29.74 -45.96 -5.71
CA THR A 17 -29.01 -46.39 -6.92
C THR A 17 -27.50 -46.17 -6.80
N ALA A 18 -26.72 -47.09 -7.38
CA ALA A 18 -25.25 -47.05 -7.32
C ALA A 18 -24.64 -45.77 -7.93
N GLY A 19 -25.31 -45.18 -8.93
CA GLY A 19 -24.92 -43.90 -9.54
C GLY A 19 -25.09 -42.72 -8.58
N MET A 20 -26.22 -42.64 -7.88
CA MET A 20 -26.46 -41.61 -6.86
C MET A 20 -25.53 -41.76 -5.65
N ARG A 21 -25.19 -42.98 -5.24
CA ARG A 21 -24.21 -43.20 -4.15
C ARG A 21 -22.83 -42.66 -4.51
N ARG A 22 -22.36 -42.90 -5.74
CA ARG A 22 -21.07 -42.35 -6.20
C ARG A 22 -21.11 -40.82 -6.26
N GLN A 23 -22.17 -40.23 -6.82
CA GLN A 23 -22.30 -38.77 -6.89
C GLN A 23 -22.43 -38.13 -5.50
N ALA A 24 -23.17 -38.73 -4.56
CA ALA A 24 -23.27 -38.26 -3.18
C ALA A 24 -21.95 -38.38 -2.42
N ILE A 25 -21.18 -39.46 -2.61
CA ILE A 25 -19.83 -39.60 -2.02
C ILE A 25 -18.89 -38.53 -2.59
N PHE A 26 -18.91 -38.30 -3.90
CA PHE A 26 -18.13 -37.23 -4.53
C PHE A 26 -18.56 -35.84 -4.03
N PHE A 27 -19.86 -35.57 -3.93
CA PHE A 27 -20.38 -34.28 -3.46
C PHE A 27 -20.12 -34.05 -1.97
N LEU A 28 -20.22 -35.08 -1.14
CA LEU A 28 -19.88 -35.02 0.30
C LEU A 28 -18.37 -34.89 0.51
N LEU A 29 -17.54 -35.58 -0.28
CA LEU A 29 -16.08 -35.39 -0.26
C LEU A 29 -15.68 -34.00 -0.78
N TYR A 30 -16.39 -33.45 -1.76
CA TYR A 30 -16.20 -32.10 -2.28
C TYR A 30 -16.59 -31.04 -1.24
N LEU A 31 -17.76 -31.19 -0.59
CA LEU A 31 -18.17 -30.35 0.55
C LEU A 31 -17.19 -30.47 1.73
N PHE A 32 -16.59 -31.64 1.97
CA PHE A 32 -15.63 -31.83 3.06
C PHE A 32 -14.24 -31.28 2.73
N ALA A 33 -13.81 -31.33 1.46
CA ALA A 33 -12.58 -30.68 1.00
C ALA A 33 -12.65 -29.16 1.17
N PHE A 34 -13.85 -28.57 1.09
CA PHE A 34 -14.11 -27.16 1.38
C PHE A 34 -14.35 -26.87 2.89
N ALA A 35 -14.67 -27.87 3.71
CA ALA A 35 -15.03 -27.64 5.11
C ALA A 35 -13.83 -27.64 6.08
N TRP A 36 -12.65 -28.18 5.71
CA TRP A 36 -11.53 -28.38 6.66
C TRP A 36 -10.13 -28.30 6.04
N GLY A 37 -9.94 -27.59 4.93
CA GLY A 37 -8.62 -27.02 4.63
C GLY A 37 -8.47 -25.79 5.52
N SER A 38 -7.54 -25.76 6.48
CA SER A 38 -7.38 -24.53 7.25
C SER A 38 -6.86 -23.45 6.29
N ASP A 39 -7.61 -22.38 6.05
CA ASP A 39 -7.26 -21.31 5.09
C ASP A 39 -6.00 -20.50 5.51
N ASP A 40 -5.31 -20.95 6.57
CA ASP A 40 -4.27 -20.25 7.30
C ASP A 40 -2.90 -20.97 7.29
N GLN A 41 -2.73 -22.03 6.49
CA GLN A 41 -1.51 -22.89 6.47
C GLN A 41 -0.25 -22.16 6.00
N HIS A 42 -0.43 -21.01 5.37
CA HIS A 42 0.62 -20.18 4.79
C HIS A 42 0.89 -18.92 5.59
N VAL A 43 0.40 -18.85 6.84
CA VAL A 43 0.81 -17.86 7.83
C VAL A 43 1.49 -18.60 8.98
N ALA A 44 2.67 -18.14 9.40
CA ALA A 44 3.45 -18.82 10.42
C ALA A 44 2.69 -18.95 11.75
N ASP A 45 2.63 -20.16 12.30
CA ASP A 45 2.07 -20.40 13.63
C ASP A 45 2.94 -19.72 14.69
N GLY A 46 2.30 -19.13 15.70
CA GLY A 46 2.99 -18.42 16.79
C GLY A 46 3.63 -17.08 16.38
N PHE A 47 3.43 -16.63 15.13
CA PHE A 47 3.85 -15.29 14.72
C PHE A 47 3.21 -14.23 15.62
N ARG A 48 4.03 -13.36 16.20
CA ARG A 48 3.59 -12.28 17.07
C ARG A 48 3.61 -10.96 16.29
N PRO A 49 2.52 -10.55 15.62
CA PRO A 49 2.49 -9.28 14.91
C PRO A 49 2.70 -8.09 15.89
N PRO A 50 3.33 -6.99 15.46
CA PRO A 50 3.59 -5.83 16.31
C PRO A 50 2.29 -5.12 16.72
N ALA A 51 1.29 -5.09 15.83
CA ALA A 51 -0.11 -4.82 16.13
C ALA A 51 -1.01 -5.65 15.20
N VAL A 52 -2.21 -5.95 15.67
CA VAL A 52 -3.19 -6.78 14.95
C VAL A 52 -4.31 -5.89 14.39
N PRO A 53 -4.54 -5.87 13.07
CA PRO A 53 -5.63 -5.07 12.50
C PRO A 53 -6.99 -5.65 12.88
N LEU A 54 -7.88 -4.81 13.43
CA LEU A 54 -9.24 -5.20 13.79
C LEU A 54 -10.25 -4.62 12.79
N ILE A 55 -10.26 -3.31 12.58
CA ILE A 55 -11.19 -2.64 11.67
C ILE A 55 -10.38 -1.64 10.86
N VAL A 56 -10.08 -1.98 9.60
CA VAL A 56 -9.13 -1.21 8.78
C VAL A 56 -9.61 -1.11 7.33
N PHE A 57 -10.39 -0.07 7.02
CA PHE A 57 -10.88 0.18 5.65
C PHE A 57 -10.53 1.56 5.09
N ASP A 58 -10.18 2.54 5.92
CA ASP A 58 -9.75 3.87 5.45
C ASP A 58 -8.88 4.62 6.49
N PRO A 59 -8.28 5.79 6.16
CA PRO A 59 -7.36 6.50 7.04
C PRO A 59 -7.92 6.91 8.41
N TYR A 60 -9.24 7.04 8.52
CA TYR A 60 -9.92 7.46 9.75
C TYR A 60 -10.45 6.27 10.55
N MET A 61 -10.74 5.16 9.89
CA MET A 61 -11.20 3.89 10.48
C MET A 61 -10.14 2.82 10.29
N ASN A 62 -9.10 2.94 11.11
CA ASN A 62 -7.88 2.13 11.06
C ASN A 62 -7.48 1.69 12.50
N ILE A 63 -8.29 0.79 13.07
CA ILE A 63 -8.29 0.36 14.48
C ILE A 63 -7.52 -0.95 14.65
N TRP A 64 -6.63 -1.00 15.64
CA TRP A 64 -5.69 -2.09 15.91
C TRP A 64 -5.74 -2.55 17.37
N SER A 65 -5.37 -3.80 17.61
CA SER A 65 -4.92 -4.28 18.92
C SER A 65 -3.40 -4.20 18.98
N THR A 66 -2.88 -3.43 19.93
CA THR A 66 -1.45 -3.23 20.20
C THR A 66 -0.95 -4.11 21.36
N SER A 67 -1.70 -5.14 21.72
CA SER A 67 -1.38 -6.04 22.83
C SER A 67 -1.12 -7.46 22.33
N ASN A 68 -0.62 -8.34 23.21
CA ASN A 68 -0.47 -9.76 22.88
C ASN A 68 -1.82 -10.49 23.00
N ASN A 69 -2.58 -10.22 24.08
CA ASN A 69 -3.96 -10.67 24.19
C ASN A 69 -4.92 -9.54 23.86
N LEU A 70 -6.01 -9.85 23.17
CA LEU A 70 -7.04 -8.89 22.76
C LEU A 70 -7.71 -8.15 23.94
N TYR A 71 -7.53 -8.63 25.17
CA TYR A 71 -8.08 -8.09 26.41
C TYR A 71 -7.06 -7.40 27.34
N ASP A 72 -5.81 -7.24 26.90
CA ASP A 72 -4.75 -6.60 27.71
C ASP A 72 -4.71 -5.07 27.53
N SER A 73 -5.34 -4.54 26.49
CA SER A 73 -5.44 -3.10 26.22
C SER A 73 -6.75 -2.75 25.53
N TRP A 74 -7.10 -1.47 25.51
CA TRP A 74 -8.09 -1.00 24.55
C TRP A 74 -7.51 -1.10 23.12
N PRO A 75 -8.35 -1.45 22.12
CA PRO A 75 -8.01 -1.14 20.74
C PRO A 75 -7.82 0.36 20.56
N SER A 76 -6.94 0.71 19.63
CA SER A 76 -6.62 2.10 19.33
C SER A 76 -6.61 2.33 17.83
N LEU A 77 -6.79 3.59 17.42
CA LEU A 77 -6.39 4.04 16.11
C LEU A 77 -4.87 3.82 15.94
N TRP A 78 -4.41 3.84 14.70
CA TRP A 78 -3.00 3.65 14.35
C TRP A 78 -2.05 4.60 15.11
N ASP A 79 -2.50 5.78 15.55
CA ASP A 79 -1.73 6.79 16.27
C ASP A 79 -1.71 6.60 17.80
N GLY A 80 -2.42 5.59 18.31
CA GLY A 80 -2.56 5.29 19.73
C GLY A 80 -3.82 5.86 20.39
N ALA A 81 -4.63 6.66 19.69
CA ALA A 81 -5.88 7.17 20.26
C ALA A 81 -6.88 6.04 20.51
N THR A 82 -7.43 5.96 21.72
CA THR A 82 -8.37 4.89 22.10
C THR A 82 -9.58 4.84 21.17
N LYS A 83 -9.97 3.62 20.81
CA LYS A 83 -11.18 3.28 20.07
C LYS A 83 -11.81 2.08 20.77
N GLY A 84 -12.48 2.35 21.89
CA GLY A 84 -12.95 1.31 22.81
C GLY A 84 -13.90 0.32 22.14
N LEU A 85 -13.45 -0.92 21.99
CA LEU A 85 -14.27 -2.09 21.66
C LEU A 85 -14.20 -3.05 22.84
N SER A 86 -15.34 -3.58 23.27
CA SER A 86 -15.42 -4.55 24.37
C SER A 86 -16.16 -5.81 23.96
N GLY A 87 -15.71 -6.96 24.47
CA GLY A 87 -16.29 -8.26 24.18
C GLY A 87 -16.29 -9.14 25.42
N LEU A 88 -17.49 -9.64 25.78
CA LEU A 88 -17.70 -10.53 26.92
C LEU A 88 -18.45 -11.80 26.49
N ILE A 89 -18.12 -12.92 27.11
CA ILE A 89 -18.87 -14.18 27.00
C ILE A 89 -19.24 -14.66 28.39
N ARG A 90 -20.49 -15.09 28.58
CA ARG A 90 -20.97 -15.68 29.83
C ARG A 90 -21.34 -17.14 29.56
N VAL A 91 -20.74 -18.05 30.31
CA VAL A 91 -20.92 -19.50 30.16
C VAL A 91 -21.39 -20.06 31.48
N ASP A 92 -22.59 -20.66 31.49
CA ASP A 92 -23.24 -21.23 32.66
C ASP A 92 -23.26 -20.25 33.85
N GLY A 93 -23.53 -18.98 33.55
CA GLY A 93 -23.64 -17.91 34.53
C GLY A 93 -22.33 -17.19 34.86
N LYS A 94 -21.16 -17.71 34.46
CA LYS A 94 -19.84 -17.10 34.70
C LYS A 94 -19.37 -16.28 33.52
N THR A 95 -19.06 -15.01 33.76
CA THR A 95 -18.66 -14.04 32.72
C THR A 95 -17.14 -13.95 32.57
N TYR A 96 -16.68 -13.90 31.33
CA TYR A 96 -15.29 -13.78 30.90
C TYR A 96 -15.14 -12.65 29.89
N ARG A 97 -14.04 -11.89 29.97
CA ARG A 97 -13.66 -10.88 28.98
C ARG A 97 -12.72 -11.46 27.93
N PHE A 98 -12.99 -11.18 26.65
CA PHE A 98 -12.12 -11.58 25.54
C PHE A 98 -11.60 -10.40 24.71
N MET A 99 -12.16 -9.20 24.86
CA MET A 99 -11.72 -8.01 24.14
C MET A 99 -11.86 -6.75 24.99
N GLY A 100 -10.86 -5.85 24.89
CA GLY A 100 -10.84 -4.57 25.59
C GLY A 100 -10.54 -4.69 27.08
N LEU A 101 -10.57 -3.55 27.78
CA LEU A 101 -10.44 -3.49 29.24
C LEU A 101 -11.82 -3.49 29.92
N GLY A 102 -11.87 -3.69 31.24
CA GLY A 102 -13.11 -3.57 32.00
C GLY A 102 -13.09 -4.26 33.36
N ASP A 103 -14.21 -4.15 34.08
CA ASP A 103 -14.34 -4.60 35.48
C ASP A 103 -14.52 -6.12 35.64
N VAL A 104 -14.83 -6.85 34.56
CA VAL A 104 -14.95 -8.31 34.61
C VAL A 104 -13.57 -8.93 34.81
N ALA A 105 -13.33 -9.51 35.99
CA ALA A 105 -12.03 -10.02 36.41
C ALA A 105 -11.56 -11.28 35.65
N ASN A 106 -12.48 -12.17 35.25
CA ASN A 106 -12.08 -13.37 34.51
C ASN A 106 -11.83 -13.01 33.03
N THR A 107 -10.72 -13.48 32.48
CA THR A 107 -10.44 -13.45 31.05
C THR A 107 -10.56 -14.84 30.45
N VAL A 108 -10.75 -14.90 29.14
CA VAL A 108 -10.66 -16.13 28.36
C VAL A 108 -9.19 -16.57 28.20
N SER A 109 -8.95 -17.86 27.92
CA SER A 109 -7.64 -18.32 27.41
C SER A 109 -7.54 -17.98 25.94
N GLN A 110 -6.58 -17.13 25.52
CA GLN A 110 -6.30 -16.87 24.10
C GLN A 110 -5.33 -17.93 23.58
N GLU A 111 -5.78 -18.77 22.66
CA GLU A 111 -5.01 -19.89 22.13
C GLU A 111 -4.16 -19.47 20.92
N SER A 112 -4.69 -18.57 20.08
CA SER A 112 -3.98 -18.11 18.88
C SER A 112 -4.57 -16.81 18.32
N VAL A 113 -3.75 -16.07 17.59
CA VAL A 113 -4.16 -15.02 16.65
C VAL A 113 -3.49 -15.27 15.30
N LYS A 114 -4.25 -15.12 14.20
CA LYS A 114 -3.71 -15.13 12.83
C LYS A 114 -4.25 -13.95 12.03
N VAL A 115 -3.35 -13.30 11.27
CA VAL A 115 -3.67 -12.19 10.39
C VAL A 115 -3.59 -12.69 8.95
N LEU A 116 -4.76 -12.84 8.33
CA LEU A 116 -4.95 -13.11 6.91
C LEU A 116 -5.13 -11.77 6.15
N PRO A 117 -5.12 -11.73 4.81
CA PRO A 117 -5.23 -10.48 4.05
C PRO A 117 -6.47 -9.63 4.35
N THR A 118 -7.65 -10.23 4.49
CA THR A 118 -8.93 -9.53 4.81
C THR A 118 -9.49 -9.88 6.18
N THR A 119 -8.98 -10.94 6.81
CA THR A 119 -9.48 -11.46 8.09
C THR A 119 -8.41 -11.46 9.19
N THR A 120 -8.77 -11.11 10.42
CA THR A 120 -8.04 -11.48 11.64
C THR A 120 -8.83 -12.55 12.37
N VAL A 121 -8.18 -13.65 12.76
CA VAL A 121 -8.81 -14.77 13.47
C VAL A 121 -8.20 -14.92 14.86
N TYR A 122 -9.00 -14.70 15.90
CA TYR A 122 -8.66 -15.04 17.27
C TYR A 122 -9.38 -16.33 17.69
N LYS A 123 -8.68 -17.20 18.43
CA LYS A 123 -9.27 -18.40 19.04
C LYS A 123 -9.11 -18.35 20.55
N PHE A 124 -10.20 -18.61 21.27
CA PHE A 124 -10.28 -18.55 22.71
C PHE A 124 -10.94 -19.79 23.31
N LYS A 125 -10.69 -20.05 24.59
CA LYS A 125 -11.44 -21.00 25.43
C LYS A 125 -11.94 -20.34 26.70
N ALA A 126 -13.18 -20.65 27.08
CA ALA A 126 -13.79 -20.14 28.31
C ALA A 126 -14.86 -21.11 28.82
N GLY A 127 -14.81 -21.50 30.09
CA GLY A 127 -15.94 -22.20 30.75
C GLY A 127 -16.44 -23.50 30.07
N GLY A 128 -15.60 -24.23 29.33
CA GLY A 128 -16.02 -25.44 28.58
C GLY A 128 -16.44 -25.20 27.14
N VAL A 129 -16.46 -23.94 26.67
CA VAL A 129 -16.69 -23.58 25.27
C VAL A 129 -15.43 -23.04 24.60
N ALA A 130 -15.38 -23.18 23.28
CA ALA A 130 -14.40 -22.54 22.43
C ALA A 130 -15.07 -21.43 21.62
N LEU A 131 -14.44 -20.27 21.58
CA LEU A 131 -14.90 -19.07 20.89
C LEU A 131 -13.89 -18.68 19.81
N THR A 132 -14.32 -18.59 18.57
CA THR A 132 -13.54 -17.99 17.48
C THR A 132 -14.12 -16.62 17.16
N VAL A 133 -13.29 -15.57 17.22
CA VAL A 133 -13.68 -14.21 16.83
C VAL A 133 -12.95 -13.86 15.54
N ARG A 134 -13.69 -13.49 14.50
CA ARG A 134 -13.13 -13.00 13.24
C ARG A 134 -13.48 -11.54 13.04
N PHE A 135 -12.45 -10.74 12.77
CA PHE A 135 -12.61 -9.39 12.28
C PHE A 135 -12.35 -9.39 10.78
N ILE A 136 -13.36 -9.04 9.99
CA ILE A 136 -13.32 -9.14 8.54
C ILE A 136 -13.55 -7.77 7.95
N THR A 137 -12.55 -7.25 7.25
CA THR A 137 -12.66 -6.05 6.44
C THR A 137 -12.53 -6.45 4.97
N PRO A 138 -13.62 -6.43 4.17
CA PRO A 138 -13.63 -6.86 2.77
C PRO A 138 -12.84 -5.95 1.82
N SER A 139 -11.52 -5.83 2.02
CA SER A 139 -10.61 -5.10 1.12
C SER A 139 -10.33 -5.94 -0.13
N ILE A 140 -11.34 -6.07 -1.00
CA ILE A 140 -11.35 -6.85 -2.26
C ILE A 140 -11.03 -5.92 -3.45
N PRO A 141 -9.77 -5.86 -3.94
CA PRO A 141 -9.35 -4.81 -4.87
C PRO A 141 -10.04 -4.86 -6.24
N GLN A 142 -10.49 -6.04 -6.67
CA GLN A 142 -11.12 -6.27 -7.97
C GLN A 142 -12.61 -5.92 -7.98
N ASP A 143 -13.23 -5.79 -6.82
CA ASP A 143 -14.56 -5.23 -6.65
C ASP A 143 -14.45 -3.86 -5.97
N ILE A 144 -14.32 -2.80 -6.78
CA ILE A 144 -14.17 -1.44 -6.27
C ILE A 144 -15.42 -0.95 -5.53
N GLN A 145 -16.59 -1.54 -5.80
CA GLN A 145 -17.81 -1.22 -5.06
C GLN A 145 -17.66 -1.74 -3.63
N LEU A 146 -17.29 -3.01 -3.46
CA LEU A 146 -17.05 -3.60 -2.14
C LEU A 146 -15.87 -2.96 -1.41
N LEU A 147 -14.75 -2.71 -2.11
CA LEU A 147 -13.56 -2.03 -1.54
C LEU A 147 -13.90 -0.61 -1.03
N SER A 148 -14.88 0.07 -1.64
CA SER A 148 -15.30 1.41 -1.21
C SER A 148 -16.23 1.41 0.01
N GLN A 149 -16.75 0.26 0.43
CA GLN A 149 -17.70 0.19 1.55
C GLN A 149 -16.97 0.41 2.88
N PRO A 150 -17.45 1.34 3.73
CA PRO A 150 -16.90 1.56 5.06
C PRO A 150 -17.51 0.57 6.05
N VAL A 151 -17.41 -0.72 5.76
CA VAL A 151 -18.07 -1.81 6.47
C VAL A 151 -17.06 -2.87 6.89
N SER A 152 -17.19 -3.37 8.11
CA SER A 152 -16.48 -4.55 8.60
C SER A 152 -17.41 -5.45 9.40
N TYR A 153 -17.10 -6.74 9.45
CA TYR A 153 -17.87 -7.73 10.19
C TYR A 153 -17.06 -8.23 11.38
N ILE A 154 -17.73 -8.37 12.52
CA ILE A 154 -17.19 -9.06 13.69
C ILE A 154 -18.03 -10.30 13.88
N VAL A 155 -17.44 -11.47 13.65
CA VAL A 155 -18.12 -12.76 13.64
C VAL A 155 -17.65 -13.59 14.83
N TYR A 156 -18.61 -14.16 15.57
CA TYR A 156 -18.41 -14.99 16.74
C TYR A 156 -18.92 -16.39 16.43
N ASP A 157 -18.02 -17.38 16.38
CA ASP A 157 -18.39 -18.79 16.34
C ASP A 157 -18.14 -19.43 17.70
N VAL A 158 -19.16 -20.04 18.28
CA VAL A 158 -19.09 -20.72 19.58
C VAL A 158 -19.44 -22.19 19.39
N HIS A 159 -18.61 -23.07 19.94
CA HIS A 159 -18.88 -24.51 19.99
C HIS A 159 -18.50 -25.11 21.35
N SER A 160 -19.15 -26.21 21.72
CA SER A 160 -18.81 -26.94 22.94
C SER A 160 -17.41 -27.53 22.82
N ALA A 161 -16.53 -27.25 23.77
CA ALA A 161 -15.17 -27.78 23.79
C ALA A 161 -15.03 -29.01 24.70
N ASP A 162 -16.02 -29.26 25.58
CA ASP A 162 -16.02 -30.41 26.50
C ASP A 162 -17.12 -31.45 26.19
N GLY A 163 -17.90 -31.24 25.13
CA GLY A 163 -18.97 -32.13 24.69
C GLY A 163 -20.24 -32.06 25.54
N LYS A 164 -20.44 -30.99 26.32
CA LYS A 164 -21.67 -30.74 27.10
C LYS A 164 -22.52 -29.62 26.52
N THR A 165 -23.77 -29.59 26.97
CA THR A 165 -24.67 -28.48 26.74
C THR A 165 -24.32 -27.32 27.66
N HIS A 166 -24.23 -26.11 27.12
CA HIS A 166 -23.97 -24.89 27.89
C HIS A 166 -25.04 -23.82 27.65
N LYS A 167 -25.31 -23.00 28.66
CA LYS A 167 -25.99 -21.72 28.44
C LYS A 167 -24.94 -20.66 28.14
N VAL A 168 -25.05 -20.02 26.98
CA VAL A 168 -24.08 -19.01 26.52
C VAL A 168 -24.78 -17.69 26.28
N ASP A 169 -24.22 -16.62 26.85
CA ASP A 169 -24.53 -15.25 26.48
C ASP A 169 -23.29 -14.60 25.84
N LEU A 170 -23.48 -13.86 24.74
CA LEU A 170 -22.44 -13.10 24.04
C LEU A 170 -22.73 -11.61 24.12
N TYR A 171 -21.68 -10.79 24.21
CA TYR A 171 -21.76 -9.33 24.29
C TYR A 171 -20.71 -8.66 23.43
N TYR A 172 -21.13 -7.59 22.77
CA TYR A 172 -20.28 -6.64 22.07
C TYR A 172 -20.68 -5.22 22.46
N ASP A 173 -19.70 -4.34 22.67
CA ASP A 173 -19.93 -2.90 22.60
C ASP A 173 -18.81 -2.15 21.88
N GLN A 174 -19.15 -0.95 21.40
CA GLN A 174 -18.18 0.07 21.03
C GLN A 174 -18.53 1.41 21.66
N SER A 175 -17.52 2.15 22.11
CA SER A 175 -17.66 3.46 22.72
C SER A 175 -17.83 4.57 21.68
N GLY A 176 -18.29 5.73 22.16
CA GLY A 176 -18.34 6.96 21.37
C GLY A 176 -16.97 7.49 20.92
N GLU A 177 -15.85 6.91 21.39
CA GLU A 177 -14.49 7.26 20.93
C GLU A 177 -14.27 6.89 19.46
N VAL A 178 -15.11 6.01 18.89
CA VAL A 178 -15.15 5.76 17.45
C VAL A 178 -15.60 6.99 16.66
N CYS A 179 -16.41 7.86 17.26
CA CYS A 179 -16.98 9.03 16.60
C CYS A 179 -16.07 10.26 16.61
N SER A 180 -15.07 10.30 17.49
CA SER A 180 -14.17 11.44 17.65
C SER A 180 -12.83 11.04 18.24
N ASN A 181 -11.77 11.74 17.85
CA ASN A 181 -10.47 11.60 18.50
C ASN A 181 -10.36 12.33 19.85
N TRP A 182 -11.32 13.20 20.18
CA TRP A 182 -11.30 13.98 21.42
C TRP A 182 -12.47 13.61 22.31
N SER A 183 -12.15 13.35 23.56
CA SER A 183 -13.10 12.81 24.51
C SER A 183 -14.06 13.85 25.09
N ASP A 184 -13.77 15.14 24.91
CA ASP A 184 -14.62 16.27 25.31
C ASP A 184 -15.71 16.60 24.27
N ARG A 185 -15.63 16.04 23.06
CA ARG A 185 -16.60 16.29 21.98
C ARG A 185 -17.95 15.71 22.33
N LYS A 186 -18.98 16.49 22.06
CA LYS A 186 -20.35 16.08 22.28
C LYS A 186 -20.82 15.15 21.17
N ILE A 187 -21.42 14.05 21.58
CA ILE A 187 -22.00 13.04 20.71
C ILE A 187 -23.50 12.92 20.96
N THR A 188 -24.21 12.60 19.89
CA THR A 188 -25.63 12.25 19.90
C THR A 188 -25.81 10.86 19.30
N TRP A 189 -26.93 10.23 19.62
CA TRP A 189 -27.20 8.87 19.16
C TRP A 189 -28.68 8.59 18.93
N SER A 190 -28.95 7.56 18.15
CA SER A 190 -30.28 7.01 17.90
C SER A 190 -30.20 5.52 17.60
N ARG A 191 -31.35 4.86 17.67
CA ARG A 191 -31.55 3.46 17.29
C ARG A 191 -32.71 3.38 16.30
N GLY A 192 -32.61 2.49 15.33
CA GLY A 192 -33.63 2.32 14.30
C GLY A 192 -33.59 0.94 13.65
N THR A 193 -34.49 0.73 12.69
CA THR A 193 -34.57 -0.49 11.89
C THR A 193 -34.67 -0.17 10.40
N VAL A 194 -34.15 -1.08 9.58
CA VAL A 194 -34.28 -1.09 8.12
C VAL A 194 -34.39 -2.55 7.68
N GLY A 195 -35.49 -2.92 7.02
CA GLY A 195 -35.79 -4.33 6.78
C GLY A 195 -35.78 -5.15 8.08
N ASN A 196 -34.98 -6.21 8.13
CA ASN A 196 -34.74 -7.05 9.32
C ASN A 196 -33.52 -6.61 10.15
N VAL A 197 -32.86 -5.51 9.78
CA VAL A 197 -31.66 -5.01 10.46
C VAL A 197 -32.05 -4.01 11.53
N THR A 198 -31.61 -4.25 12.77
CA THR A 198 -31.58 -3.23 13.81
C THR A 198 -30.22 -2.53 13.79
N PHE A 199 -30.20 -1.21 13.77
CA PHE A 199 -28.97 -0.42 13.81
C PHE A 199 -28.96 0.57 14.98
N LEU A 200 -27.78 0.75 15.55
CA LEU A 200 -27.41 1.79 16.49
C LEU A 200 -26.56 2.81 15.73
N LYS A 201 -26.82 4.09 15.93
CA LYS A 201 -26.14 5.19 15.27
C LYS A 201 -25.63 6.16 16.33
N MET A 202 -24.37 6.55 16.22
CA MET A 202 -23.76 7.58 17.06
C MET A 202 -22.88 8.49 16.21
N GLY A 203 -22.79 9.78 16.56
CA GLY A 203 -21.91 10.72 15.87
C GLY A 203 -21.78 12.01 16.66
N VAL A 204 -20.81 12.85 16.29
CA VAL A 204 -20.68 14.18 16.89
C VAL A 204 -21.93 15.01 16.64
N ASP A 205 -22.34 15.82 17.62
CA ASP A 205 -23.56 16.62 17.52
C ASP A 205 -23.40 17.78 16.52
N GLN A 206 -22.21 18.38 16.48
CA GLN A 206 -21.81 19.41 15.53
C GLN A 206 -20.98 18.81 14.41
N GLN A 207 -21.57 18.71 13.22
CA GLN A 207 -20.96 18.15 12.03
C GLN A 207 -20.11 19.22 11.32
N LYS A 208 -18.81 19.27 11.63
CA LYS A 208 -17.84 20.16 10.98
C LYS A 208 -16.94 19.34 10.07
N GLU A 209 -17.37 19.16 8.82
CA GLU A 209 -16.63 18.38 7.83
C GLU A 209 -15.23 18.97 7.57
N PHE A 210 -14.27 18.08 7.32
CA PHE A 210 -12.87 18.42 7.01
C PHE A 210 -12.12 19.15 8.12
N ASP A 211 -12.58 19.09 9.37
CA ASP A 211 -11.86 19.57 10.56
C ASP A 211 -11.83 18.46 11.62
N PRO A 212 -10.64 18.01 12.06
CA PRO A 212 -9.30 18.54 11.79
C PRO A 212 -8.69 18.08 10.46
N ILE A 213 -7.63 18.78 10.04
CA ILE A 213 -6.73 18.40 8.95
C ILE A 213 -5.37 17.94 9.50
N GLY A 214 -4.66 17.08 8.76
CA GLY A 214 -3.27 16.71 9.03
C GLY A 214 -3.05 15.30 9.59
N ASP A 215 -1.90 15.11 10.22
CA ASP A 215 -1.49 13.82 10.80
C ASP A 215 -1.90 13.67 12.26
N ARG A 216 -1.95 12.42 12.76
CA ARG A 216 -2.31 12.09 14.15
C ARG A 216 -3.61 12.75 14.62
N VAL A 217 -4.52 12.93 13.67
CA VAL A 217 -5.88 13.38 13.89
C VAL A 217 -6.85 12.35 13.32
N GLY A 218 -7.87 12.04 14.11
CA GLY A 218 -8.99 11.21 13.72
C GLY A 218 -10.15 12.03 13.14
N ILE A 219 -11.12 11.34 12.55
CA ILE A 219 -12.33 11.97 12.04
C ILE A 219 -13.15 12.56 13.20
N ASN A 220 -13.79 13.70 12.95
CA ASN A 220 -14.62 14.41 13.92
C ASN A 220 -15.91 14.95 13.28
N TRP A 221 -16.41 14.21 12.29
CA TRP A 221 -17.71 14.40 11.64
C TRP A 221 -18.18 13.03 11.14
N GLY A 222 -19.42 12.91 10.71
CA GLY A 222 -20.02 11.65 10.32
C GLY A 222 -20.58 10.86 11.49
N TYR A 223 -20.85 9.58 11.21
CA TYR A 223 -21.64 8.71 12.06
C TYR A 223 -21.10 7.26 12.05
N ALA A 224 -20.86 6.73 13.24
CA ALA A 224 -20.59 5.31 13.46
C ALA A 224 -21.90 4.52 13.58
N TYR A 225 -21.87 3.27 13.11
CA TYR A 225 -22.99 2.35 13.12
C TYR A 225 -22.59 0.98 13.67
N VAL A 226 -23.49 0.40 14.47
CA VAL A 226 -23.50 -1.01 14.85
C VAL A 226 -24.81 -1.59 14.37
N ALA A 227 -24.78 -2.59 13.50
CA ALA A 227 -25.97 -3.21 12.93
C ALA A 227 -26.00 -4.73 13.09
N VAL A 228 -27.19 -5.27 13.29
CA VAL A 228 -27.44 -6.70 13.48
C VAL A 228 -28.74 -7.13 12.80
N GLY A 229 -28.68 -8.21 12.04
CA GLY A 229 -29.86 -8.81 11.37
C GLY A 229 -30.49 -10.00 12.11
N ASP A 230 -29.97 -10.37 13.29
CA ASP A 230 -30.55 -11.44 14.11
C ASP A 230 -31.67 -10.88 14.99
N SER A 231 -32.90 -11.38 14.80
CA SER A 231 -34.07 -10.96 15.57
C SER A 231 -34.01 -11.33 17.06
N ASN A 232 -33.13 -12.25 17.45
CA ASN A 232 -32.88 -12.59 18.85
C ASN A 232 -31.87 -11.66 19.54
N ALA A 233 -31.15 -10.83 18.78
CA ALA A 233 -30.23 -9.86 19.34
C ALA A 233 -30.98 -8.84 20.21
N LYS A 234 -30.37 -8.47 21.34
CA LYS A 234 -30.80 -7.33 22.16
C LYS A 234 -29.80 -6.21 21.97
N THR A 235 -30.29 -4.98 21.83
CA THR A 235 -29.46 -3.80 21.55
C THR A 235 -29.83 -2.66 22.47
N SER A 236 -28.83 -1.86 22.87
CA SER A 236 -29.05 -0.64 23.64
C SER A 236 -27.91 0.35 23.49
N ILE A 237 -28.19 1.63 23.74
CA ILE A 237 -27.18 2.68 23.87
C ILE A 237 -27.21 3.20 25.31
N ASN A 238 -26.13 2.98 26.07
CA ASN A 238 -26.05 3.33 27.50
C ASN A 238 -24.60 3.65 27.88
N SER A 239 -24.32 4.01 29.14
CA SER A 239 -22.93 4.09 29.61
C SER A 239 -22.26 2.71 29.60
N ASP A 240 -20.96 2.69 29.37
CA ASP A 240 -20.16 1.46 29.33
C ASP A 240 -20.33 0.61 30.60
N SER A 241 -20.27 1.25 31.77
CA SER A 241 -20.49 0.64 33.08
C SER A 241 -21.89 0.03 33.19
N THR A 242 -22.93 0.74 32.75
CA THR A 242 -24.32 0.24 32.81
C THR A 242 -24.51 -0.96 31.91
N SER A 243 -24.06 -0.89 30.66
CA SER A 243 -24.22 -1.99 29.70
C SER A 243 -23.44 -3.24 30.11
N ARG A 244 -22.17 -3.08 30.49
CA ARG A 244 -21.29 -4.20 30.85
C ARG A 244 -21.70 -4.86 32.17
N LYS A 245 -22.08 -4.08 33.20
CA LYS A 245 -22.57 -4.64 34.48
C LYS A 245 -23.91 -5.34 34.32
N THR A 246 -24.84 -4.77 33.54
CA THR A 246 -26.13 -5.41 33.25
C THR A 246 -25.92 -6.74 32.54
N PHE A 247 -25.04 -6.78 31.54
CA PHE A 247 -24.70 -8.03 30.86
C PHE A 247 -24.05 -9.04 31.81
N ALA A 248 -23.04 -8.63 32.60
CA ALA A 248 -22.36 -9.54 33.52
C ALA A 248 -23.31 -10.20 34.53
N ASN A 249 -24.35 -9.47 34.97
CA ASN A 249 -25.34 -9.97 35.92
C ASN A 249 -26.45 -10.81 35.26
N THR A 250 -26.94 -10.37 34.10
CA THR A 250 -28.19 -10.89 33.52
C THR A 250 -28.01 -11.71 32.26
N GLY A 251 -26.91 -11.53 31.52
CA GLY A 251 -26.69 -12.09 30.18
C GLY A 251 -27.27 -11.23 29.05
N SER A 252 -27.86 -10.07 29.35
CA SER A 252 -28.47 -9.16 28.36
C SER A 252 -28.00 -7.72 28.55
N VAL A 253 -28.04 -6.93 27.48
CA VAL A 253 -27.96 -5.47 27.55
C VAL A 253 -29.22 -4.85 28.17
N PRO A 254 -29.17 -3.59 28.65
CA PRO A 254 -30.35 -2.84 29.07
C PRO A 254 -31.48 -2.82 28.02
N THR A 255 -32.72 -2.64 28.46
CA THR A 255 -33.89 -2.61 27.56
C THR A 255 -34.19 -1.23 26.98
N THR A 256 -33.73 -0.18 27.66
CA THR A 256 -33.93 1.23 27.28
C THR A 256 -32.61 1.92 26.98
N ASP A 257 -32.65 2.88 26.06
CA ASP A 257 -31.49 3.73 25.74
C ASP A 257 -31.35 4.87 26.75
N ASP A 258 -30.13 5.34 26.99
CA ASP A 258 -29.85 6.57 27.73
C ASP A 258 -30.38 7.78 26.95
N THR A 259 -31.21 8.59 27.60
CA THR A 259 -31.86 9.77 27.03
C THR A 259 -31.06 11.05 27.22
N ARG A 260 -30.00 11.04 28.05
CA ARG A 260 -29.09 12.18 28.23
C ARG A 260 -28.23 12.35 26.99
N LYS A 261 -28.65 13.19 26.05
CA LYS A 261 -27.88 13.56 24.86
C LYS A 261 -28.17 15.02 24.44
N PRO A 262 -27.20 15.74 23.84
CA PRO A 262 -25.84 15.27 23.58
C PRO A 262 -24.98 15.26 24.86
N ARG A 263 -24.01 14.33 24.92
CA ARG A 263 -23.03 14.21 26.02
C ARG A 263 -21.61 14.19 25.47
N ALA A 264 -20.64 14.65 26.25
CA ALA A 264 -19.23 14.47 25.88
C ALA A 264 -18.89 12.97 25.80
N VAL A 265 -17.95 12.57 24.96
CA VAL A 265 -17.58 11.14 24.85
C VAL A 265 -17.13 10.58 26.20
N GLN A 266 -16.35 11.34 26.98
CA GLN A 266 -15.87 10.94 28.32
C GLN A 266 -16.92 10.98 29.43
N ASP A 267 -18.11 11.52 29.17
CA ASP A 267 -19.21 11.54 30.14
C ASP A 267 -19.82 10.13 30.22
N GLU A 268 -19.27 9.31 31.12
CA GLU A 268 -19.64 7.90 31.33
C GLU A 268 -19.61 7.05 30.04
N TRP A 269 -18.69 7.35 29.12
CA TRP A 269 -18.40 6.57 27.89
C TRP A 269 -19.64 5.93 27.26
N PRO A 270 -20.51 6.69 26.56
CA PRO A 270 -21.68 6.11 25.90
C PRO A 270 -21.25 5.02 24.91
N VAL A 271 -21.87 3.84 24.98
CA VAL A 271 -21.57 2.69 24.12
C VAL A 271 -22.79 2.24 23.33
N MET A 272 -22.57 1.81 22.09
CA MET A 272 -23.53 1.04 21.29
C MET A 272 -23.31 -0.44 21.59
N SER A 273 -24.28 -1.10 22.23
CA SER A 273 -24.12 -2.47 22.77
C SER A 273 -25.11 -3.46 22.17
N VAL A 274 -24.65 -4.71 22.01
CA VAL A 274 -25.41 -5.84 21.50
C VAL A 274 -25.18 -7.06 22.39
N SER A 275 -26.22 -7.84 22.66
CA SER A 275 -26.08 -9.16 23.29
C SER A 275 -26.97 -10.22 22.66
N TRP A 276 -26.57 -11.48 22.82
CA TRP A 276 -27.35 -12.67 22.48
C TRP A 276 -27.32 -13.66 23.64
N SER A 277 -28.38 -14.45 23.77
CA SER A 277 -28.46 -15.58 24.71
C SER A 277 -28.94 -16.81 23.96
N PHE A 278 -28.28 -17.95 24.14
CA PHE A 278 -28.66 -19.21 23.50
C PHE A 278 -28.19 -20.42 24.31
N THR A 279 -28.80 -21.57 24.02
CA THR A 279 -28.32 -22.88 24.49
C THR A 279 -27.41 -23.47 23.42
N LEU A 280 -26.21 -23.84 23.81
CA LEU A 280 -25.21 -24.47 22.95
C LEU A 280 -25.23 -25.98 23.17
N SER A 281 -25.65 -26.74 22.17
CA SER A 281 -25.65 -28.20 22.21
C SER A 281 -24.24 -28.78 22.00
N PRO A 282 -23.94 -30.02 22.47
CA PRO A 282 -22.62 -30.64 22.33
C PRO A 282 -22.07 -30.75 20.90
N GLN A 283 -22.94 -30.84 19.90
CA GLN A 283 -22.60 -31.13 18.51
C GLN A 283 -22.81 -29.95 17.56
N GLU A 284 -23.29 -28.82 18.08
CA GLU A 284 -23.67 -27.66 17.27
C GLU A 284 -22.66 -26.52 17.46
N SER A 285 -22.49 -25.75 16.39
CA SER A 285 -21.82 -24.45 16.43
C SER A 285 -22.86 -23.36 16.25
N VAL A 286 -22.78 -22.31 17.06
CA VAL A 286 -23.61 -21.12 16.93
C VAL A 286 -22.74 -19.97 16.40
N SER A 287 -23.18 -19.36 15.30
CA SER A 287 -22.53 -18.18 14.72
C SER A 287 -23.38 -16.94 14.95
N LYS A 288 -22.75 -15.83 15.35
CA LYS A 288 -23.35 -14.50 15.51
C LYS A 288 -22.44 -13.47 14.87
N HIS A 289 -23.01 -12.35 14.42
CA HIS A 289 -22.19 -11.29 13.84
C HIS A 289 -22.74 -9.89 14.13
N VAL A 290 -21.83 -8.92 14.13
CA VAL A 290 -22.08 -7.49 14.10
C VAL A 290 -21.55 -6.93 12.79
N ILE A 291 -22.28 -5.98 12.22
CA ILE A 291 -21.79 -5.09 11.17
C ILE A 291 -21.34 -3.79 11.84
N PHE A 292 -20.05 -3.49 11.74
CA PHE A 292 -19.48 -2.18 12.05
C PHE A 292 -19.46 -1.35 10.77
N ALA A 293 -19.93 -0.10 10.82
CA ALA A 293 -19.80 0.81 9.69
C ALA A 293 -19.57 2.26 10.10
N TYR A 294 -19.06 3.05 9.17
CA TYR A 294 -18.88 4.50 9.36
C TYR A 294 -19.30 5.29 8.12
N ASP A 295 -20.12 6.33 8.30
CA ASP A 295 -20.48 7.27 7.22
C ASP A 295 -19.82 8.62 7.50
N ASP A 296 -18.81 8.95 6.69
CA ASP A 296 -18.07 10.20 6.74
C ASP A 296 -18.79 11.36 6.05
N VAL A 297 -20.03 11.19 5.56
CA VAL A 297 -20.81 12.23 4.84
C VAL A 297 -20.15 12.62 3.51
N HIS A 298 -19.03 13.34 3.55
CA HIS A 298 -18.10 13.59 2.46
C HIS A 298 -16.70 13.16 2.88
N SER A 299 -15.96 12.56 1.96
CA SER A 299 -14.65 11.97 2.30
C SER A 299 -13.51 12.97 2.24
N ILE A 300 -13.53 13.86 1.25
CA ILE A 300 -12.45 14.83 1.01
C ILE A 300 -13.01 16.14 0.46
N ASN A 301 -12.23 17.21 0.60
CA ASN A 301 -12.47 18.50 -0.04
C ASN A 301 -11.45 18.71 -1.17
N TRP A 302 -11.92 18.75 -2.41
CA TRP A 302 -11.11 18.99 -3.61
C TRP A 302 -11.15 20.47 -4.00
N PHE A 303 -10.14 21.25 -3.61
CA PHE A 303 -9.99 22.67 -3.92
C PHE A 303 -11.28 23.47 -3.71
N GLY A 304 -11.89 23.32 -2.52
CA GLY A 304 -13.14 23.95 -2.13
C GLY A 304 -14.41 23.15 -2.48
N THR A 305 -14.28 22.02 -3.19
CA THR A 305 -15.42 21.18 -3.60
C THR A 305 -15.48 19.86 -2.80
N PRO A 306 -16.50 19.64 -1.95
CA PRO A 306 -16.69 18.37 -1.26
C PRO A 306 -16.93 17.21 -2.24
N PHE A 307 -16.15 16.14 -2.12
CA PHE A 307 -16.37 14.91 -2.88
C PHE A 307 -16.98 13.81 -1.99
N PRO A 308 -18.05 13.14 -2.44
CA PRO A 308 -18.64 12.03 -1.71
C PRO A 308 -17.75 10.77 -1.82
N PRO A 309 -17.82 9.87 -0.83
CA PRO A 309 -17.24 8.53 -0.97
C PRO A 309 -17.85 7.78 -2.16
N LEU A 310 -17.08 6.89 -2.79
CA LEU A 310 -17.52 6.16 -3.98
C LEU A 310 -18.75 5.27 -3.70
N TRP A 311 -18.85 4.65 -2.51
CA TRP A 311 -19.96 3.76 -2.18
C TRP A 311 -21.34 4.42 -2.30
N LYS A 312 -21.45 5.74 -2.09
CA LYS A 312 -22.71 6.49 -2.24
C LYS A 312 -23.23 6.54 -3.68
N GLN A 313 -22.43 6.14 -4.67
CA GLN A 313 -22.92 5.94 -6.04
C GLN A 313 -23.73 4.65 -6.21
N TYR A 314 -23.52 3.67 -5.33
CA TYR A 314 -24.14 2.35 -5.43
C TYR A 314 -25.29 2.15 -4.44
N TYR A 315 -25.31 2.91 -3.34
CA TYR A 315 -26.29 2.77 -2.27
C TYR A 315 -27.05 4.09 -2.04
N PRO A 316 -28.39 4.06 -1.95
CA PRO A 316 -29.21 5.27 -1.81
C PRO A 316 -29.07 5.94 -0.44
N SER A 317 -28.66 5.19 0.59
CA SER A 317 -28.45 5.68 1.94
C SER A 317 -27.53 4.74 2.72
N THR A 318 -27.02 5.20 3.86
CA THR A 318 -26.24 4.38 4.80
C THR A 318 -27.07 3.21 5.34
N THR A 319 -28.37 3.40 5.59
CA THR A 319 -29.25 2.29 6.01
C THR A 319 -29.47 1.28 4.89
N GLY A 320 -29.55 1.72 3.62
CA GLY A 320 -29.61 0.82 2.47
C GLY A 320 -28.31 0.03 2.26
N LEU A 321 -27.15 0.64 2.53
CA LEU A 321 -25.87 -0.06 2.60
C LEU A 321 -25.89 -1.13 3.71
N LEU A 322 -26.35 -0.81 4.93
CA LEU A 322 -26.42 -1.77 6.04
C LEU A 322 -27.35 -2.95 5.76
N GLU A 323 -28.52 -2.70 5.16
CA GLU A 323 -29.44 -3.75 4.74
C GLU A 323 -28.81 -4.65 3.68
N THR A 324 -28.14 -4.07 2.68
CA THR A 324 -27.46 -4.83 1.64
C THR A 324 -26.29 -5.64 2.22
N ALA A 325 -25.47 -5.04 3.08
CA ALA A 325 -24.34 -5.70 3.75
C ALA A 325 -24.81 -6.86 4.63
N GLN A 326 -25.97 -6.76 5.29
CA GLN A 326 -26.57 -7.87 6.01
C GLN A 326 -27.05 -8.97 5.05
N ASN A 327 -27.75 -8.61 3.98
CA ASN A 327 -28.29 -9.57 3.01
C ASN A 327 -27.20 -10.33 2.25
N GLN A 328 -26.04 -9.69 2.04
CA GLN A 328 -24.88 -10.26 1.34
C GLN A 328 -23.81 -10.82 2.28
N TYR A 329 -24.05 -10.84 3.60
CA TYR A 329 -23.05 -11.27 4.60
C TYR A 329 -22.38 -12.60 4.24
N THR A 330 -23.18 -13.64 3.95
CA THR A 330 -22.64 -14.98 3.64
C THR A 330 -21.82 -14.99 2.36
N SER A 331 -22.24 -14.27 1.31
CA SER A 331 -21.46 -14.21 0.07
C SER A 331 -20.15 -13.44 0.26
N ILE A 332 -20.18 -12.36 1.02
CA ILE A 332 -18.98 -11.56 1.33
C ILE A 332 -17.97 -12.40 2.12
N LEU A 333 -18.41 -13.15 3.14
CA LEU A 333 -17.54 -14.05 3.91
C LEU A 333 -16.87 -15.13 3.03
N ASN A 334 -17.62 -15.73 2.10
CA ASN A 334 -17.07 -16.71 1.17
C ASN A 334 -16.06 -16.07 0.20
N THR A 335 -16.31 -14.83 -0.23
CA THR A 335 -15.39 -14.09 -1.11
C THR A 335 -14.11 -13.68 -0.38
N THR A 336 -14.19 -13.24 0.88
CA THR A 336 -13.00 -12.92 1.68
C THR A 336 -12.15 -14.14 1.95
N GLN A 337 -12.74 -15.29 2.28
CA GLN A 337 -12.03 -16.56 2.44
C GLN A 337 -11.32 -17.01 1.16
N ARG A 338 -12.00 -16.94 0.01
CA ARG A 338 -11.39 -17.26 -1.29
C ARG A 338 -10.23 -16.32 -1.62
N LEU A 339 -10.38 -15.02 -1.38
CA LEU A 339 -9.31 -14.05 -1.60
C LEU A 339 -8.11 -14.32 -0.68
N ASP A 340 -8.36 -14.51 0.63
CA ASP A 340 -7.31 -14.80 1.61
C ASP A 340 -6.50 -16.03 1.18
N ALA A 341 -7.17 -17.12 0.82
CA ALA A 341 -6.53 -18.33 0.31
C ALA A 341 -5.75 -18.09 -0.99
N ALA A 342 -6.33 -17.37 -1.96
CA ALA A 342 -5.68 -17.09 -3.25
C ALA A 342 -4.40 -16.25 -3.08
N VAL A 343 -4.47 -15.18 -2.29
CA VAL A 343 -3.32 -14.32 -1.99
C VAL A 343 -2.24 -15.14 -1.30
N LEU A 344 -2.57 -15.81 -0.19
CA LEU A 344 -1.63 -16.58 0.62
C LEU A 344 -0.94 -17.69 -0.18
N ASN A 345 -1.68 -18.43 -1.00
CA ASN A 345 -1.11 -19.45 -1.88
C ASN A 345 -0.08 -18.87 -2.87
N GLN A 346 -0.39 -17.74 -3.51
CA GLN A 346 0.51 -17.13 -4.49
C GLN A 346 1.77 -16.56 -3.84
N VAL A 347 1.64 -15.82 -2.74
CA VAL A 347 2.80 -15.24 -2.04
C VAL A 347 3.66 -16.33 -1.39
N PHE A 348 3.06 -17.39 -0.83
CA PHE A 348 3.80 -18.54 -0.30
C PHE A 348 4.58 -19.27 -1.40
N LYS A 349 3.96 -19.49 -2.56
CA LYS A 349 4.64 -20.11 -3.69
C LYS A 349 5.78 -19.24 -4.23
N ALA A 350 5.71 -17.92 -4.07
CA ALA A 350 6.74 -16.99 -4.52
C ALA A 350 8.01 -17.00 -3.66
N ALA A 351 7.89 -16.94 -2.32
CA ALA A 351 9.06 -16.85 -1.43
C ALA A 351 8.87 -17.53 -0.05
N GLY A 352 7.92 -18.44 0.08
CA GLY A 352 7.74 -19.25 1.29
C GLY A 352 7.10 -18.52 2.46
N LEU A 353 7.18 -19.17 3.64
CA LEU A 353 6.37 -18.85 4.81
C LEU A 353 6.64 -17.47 5.44
N HIS A 354 7.90 -17.02 5.46
CA HIS A 354 8.24 -15.72 6.04
C HIS A 354 7.65 -14.59 5.21
N TYR A 355 7.81 -14.66 3.88
CA TYR A 355 7.26 -13.68 2.97
C TYR A 355 5.73 -13.69 2.97
N SER A 356 5.09 -14.87 2.94
CA SER A 356 3.63 -14.94 2.96
C SER A 356 3.03 -14.35 4.24
N THR A 357 3.68 -14.54 5.38
CA THR A 357 3.23 -13.99 6.68
C THR A 357 3.29 -12.46 6.70
N ILE A 358 4.40 -11.85 6.26
CA ILE A 358 4.55 -10.38 6.26
C ILE A 358 3.73 -9.71 5.15
N ALA A 359 3.56 -10.36 4.00
CA ALA A 359 2.69 -9.88 2.93
C ALA A 359 1.23 -9.83 3.39
N SER A 360 0.79 -10.87 4.11
CA SER A 360 -0.54 -10.92 4.73
C SER A 360 -0.77 -9.77 5.72
N LEU A 361 0.22 -9.48 6.57
CA LEU A 361 0.15 -8.37 7.53
C LEU A 361 0.09 -6.99 6.85
N ALA A 362 0.78 -6.83 5.71
CA ALA A 362 0.83 -5.57 4.97
C ALA A 362 -0.51 -5.21 4.29
N TRP A 363 -1.33 -6.19 3.92
CA TRP A 363 -2.53 -5.99 3.08
C TRP A 363 -3.48 -4.89 3.60
N ARG A 364 -4.03 -5.07 4.82
CA ARG A 364 -4.95 -4.09 5.41
C ARG A 364 -4.25 -2.77 5.74
N GLN A 365 -2.97 -2.80 6.14
CA GLN A 365 -2.22 -1.58 6.40
C GLN A 365 -2.13 -0.70 5.14
N THR A 366 -1.88 -1.30 3.98
CA THR A 366 -1.83 -0.56 2.72
C THR A 366 -3.21 -0.04 2.32
N PHE A 367 -4.23 -0.89 2.21
CA PHE A 367 -5.55 -0.45 1.76
C PHE A 367 -6.21 0.54 2.74
N GLY A 368 -5.98 0.38 4.05
CA GLY A 368 -6.49 1.26 5.10
C GLY A 368 -5.87 2.66 5.14
N ALA A 369 -4.88 2.98 4.30
CA ALA A 369 -4.37 4.35 4.16
C ALA A 369 -4.97 5.11 2.97
N HIS A 370 -5.92 4.50 2.26
CA HIS A 370 -6.47 5.06 1.04
C HIS A 370 -8.00 5.20 1.09
N LYS A 371 -8.57 6.05 0.24
CA LYS A 371 -10.01 6.31 0.17
C LYS A 371 -10.49 6.45 -1.27
N LEU A 372 -11.47 5.62 -1.65
CA LEU A 372 -12.17 5.73 -2.93
C LEU A 372 -13.27 6.78 -2.85
N VAL A 373 -13.24 7.75 -3.76
CA VAL A 373 -14.22 8.84 -3.85
C VAL A 373 -14.77 8.94 -5.26
N TYR A 374 -15.92 9.61 -5.41
CA TYR A 374 -16.50 9.87 -6.71
C TYR A 374 -16.31 11.33 -7.13
N ASN A 375 -15.57 11.55 -8.22
CA ASN A 375 -15.46 12.86 -8.82
C ASN A 375 -16.76 13.17 -9.58
N THR A 376 -17.61 14.01 -8.98
CA THR A 376 -18.95 14.33 -9.51
C THR A 376 -18.92 15.11 -10.82
N LYS A 377 -17.85 15.89 -11.08
CA LYS A 377 -17.66 16.67 -12.31
C LYS A 377 -17.25 15.77 -13.48
N LEU A 378 -16.28 14.90 -13.27
CA LEU A 378 -15.74 14.01 -14.31
C LEU A 378 -16.51 12.68 -14.42
N LYS A 379 -17.37 12.38 -13.45
CA LYS A 379 -18.15 11.13 -13.34
C LYS A 379 -17.27 9.88 -13.36
N VAL A 380 -16.16 9.93 -12.64
CA VAL A 380 -15.19 8.82 -12.51
C VAL A 380 -14.77 8.64 -11.05
N PRO A 381 -14.45 7.41 -10.62
CA PRO A 381 -13.84 7.18 -9.32
C PRO A 381 -12.41 7.70 -9.29
N TRP A 382 -12.02 8.29 -8.16
CA TRP A 382 -10.64 8.63 -7.83
C TRP A 382 -10.24 7.90 -6.54
N TYR A 383 -8.94 7.65 -6.40
CA TYR A 383 -8.39 6.97 -5.23
C TYR A 383 -7.29 7.86 -4.63
N PHE A 384 -7.40 8.13 -3.33
CA PHE A 384 -6.52 9.06 -2.65
C PHE A 384 -5.83 8.38 -1.46
N LEU A 385 -4.67 8.90 -1.06
CA LEU A 385 -3.87 8.40 0.05
C LEU A 385 -3.76 9.49 1.12
N LYS A 386 -3.83 9.10 2.39
CA LYS A 386 -3.34 9.92 3.50
C LYS A 386 -1.90 9.54 3.80
N GLU A 387 -1.00 10.51 3.90
CA GLU A 387 0.31 10.26 4.47
C GLU A 387 0.20 10.08 5.99
N ILE A 388 0.11 8.82 6.41
CA ILE A 388 -0.02 8.44 7.82
C ILE A 388 1.34 8.52 8.52
N SER A 389 1.34 9.03 9.76
CA SER A 389 2.51 9.02 10.65
C SER A 389 3.70 9.87 10.18
N SER A 390 3.45 11.01 9.53
CA SER A 390 4.44 12.01 9.11
C SER A 390 3.87 13.43 9.32
N ASN A 391 3.63 14.19 8.26
CA ASN A 391 3.03 15.54 8.28
C ASN A 391 1.53 15.55 7.90
N GLY A 392 0.99 14.44 7.36
CA GLY A 392 -0.44 14.29 7.07
C GLY A 392 -0.82 14.81 5.69
N ASP A 393 0.15 14.93 4.80
CA ASP A 393 -0.06 15.40 3.44
C ASP A 393 -1.05 14.54 2.66
N PHE A 394 -1.75 15.22 1.76
CA PHE A 394 -2.79 14.65 0.94
C PHE A 394 -2.16 14.07 -0.33
N SER A 395 -2.22 12.75 -0.47
CA SER A 395 -1.73 11.99 -1.63
C SER A 395 -0.27 12.30 -1.97
N THR A 396 0.61 12.23 -0.99
CA THR A 396 2.05 12.41 -1.19
C THR A 396 2.60 11.36 -2.15
N VAL A 397 3.30 11.79 -3.19
CA VAL A 397 3.69 10.96 -4.34
C VAL A 397 4.76 9.95 -3.98
N ASP A 398 5.79 10.35 -3.25
CA ASP A 398 6.85 9.46 -2.78
C ASP A 398 6.36 8.42 -1.75
N VAL A 399 5.24 8.69 -1.07
CA VAL A 399 4.59 7.76 -0.12
C VAL A 399 3.61 6.80 -0.79
N LEU A 400 2.83 7.28 -1.75
CA LEU A 400 1.95 6.41 -2.54
C LEU A 400 2.76 5.52 -3.48
N PHE A 401 3.93 5.96 -3.95
CA PHE A 401 4.69 5.22 -4.95
C PHE A 401 5.10 3.80 -4.48
N PRO A 402 5.57 3.61 -3.23
CA PRO A 402 5.78 2.27 -2.68
C PRO A 402 4.52 1.43 -2.49
N THR A 403 3.31 2.00 -2.52
CA THR A 403 2.05 1.24 -2.45
C THR A 403 1.66 0.63 -3.80
N ILE A 404 2.12 1.24 -4.89
CA ILE A 404 1.77 0.91 -6.28
C ILE A 404 2.01 -0.56 -6.62
N PRO A 405 3.09 -1.25 -6.18
CA PRO A 405 3.28 -2.65 -6.49
C PRO A 405 2.11 -3.56 -6.08
N LEU A 406 1.53 -3.35 -4.88
CA LEU A 406 0.34 -4.09 -4.45
C LEU A 406 -0.86 -3.76 -5.34
N LEU A 407 -1.08 -2.47 -5.64
CA LEU A 407 -2.19 -2.06 -6.48
C LEU A 407 -2.10 -2.64 -7.89
N LEU A 408 -0.91 -2.62 -8.50
CA LEU A 408 -0.68 -3.19 -9.83
C LEU A 408 -0.87 -4.70 -9.86
N TRP A 409 -0.40 -5.40 -8.83
CA TRP A 409 -0.53 -6.84 -8.73
C TRP A 409 -1.99 -7.25 -8.49
N ALA A 410 -2.69 -6.52 -7.62
CA ALA A 410 -4.06 -6.81 -7.26
C ALA A 410 -5.07 -6.30 -8.31
N ASN A 411 -5.11 -5.00 -8.56
CA ASN A 411 -5.98 -4.39 -9.56
C ASN A 411 -5.34 -3.11 -10.15
N PRO A 412 -4.74 -3.16 -11.35
CA PRO A 412 -4.04 -2.01 -11.93
C PRO A 412 -4.93 -0.79 -12.17
N ASN A 413 -6.26 -0.95 -12.23
CA ASN A 413 -7.18 0.19 -12.31
C ASN A 413 -7.09 1.09 -11.06
N LEU A 414 -6.72 0.56 -9.89
CA LEU A 414 -6.53 1.36 -8.67
C LEU A 414 -5.31 2.28 -8.79
N ALA A 415 -4.22 1.79 -9.39
CA ALA A 415 -3.05 2.62 -9.66
C ALA A 415 -3.37 3.72 -10.70
N GLU A 416 -4.20 3.43 -11.71
CA GLU A 416 -4.74 4.46 -12.62
C GLU A 416 -5.52 5.52 -11.81
N MET A 417 -6.44 5.11 -10.94
CA MET A 417 -7.27 6.03 -10.12
C MET A 417 -6.46 6.91 -9.15
N ILE A 418 -5.30 6.45 -8.68
CA ILE A 418 -4.36 7.26 -7.86
C ILE A 418 -3.58 8.27 -8.69
N LEU A 419 -3.23 7.93 -9.93
CA LEU A 419 -2.47 8.83 -10.81
C LEU A 419 -3.33 10.02 -11.30
N LEU A 420 -4.64 9.79 -11.51
CA LEU A 420 -5.55 10.78 -12.10
C LEU A 420 -5.57 12.15 -11.41
N PRO A 421 -5.67 12.27 -10.08
CA PRO A 421 -5.78 13.56 -9.43
C PRO A 421 -4.51 14.42 -9.56
N HIS A 422 -3.33 13.79 -9.53
CA HIS A 422 -2.05 14.46 -9.75
C HIS A 422 -1.93 15.02 -11.18
N LEU A 423 -2.35 14.23 -12.18
CA LEU A 423 -2.40 14.69 -13.57
C LEU A 423 -3.42 15.83 -13.75
N SER A 424 -4.58 15.71 -13.11
CA SER A 424 -5.62 16.74 -13.16
C SER A 424 -5.12 18.07 -12.58
N TYR A 425 -4.45 18.04 -11.42
CA TYR A 425 -3.84 19.23 -10.81
C TYR A 425 -2.72 19.82 -11.69
N ALA A 426 -1.76 18.98 -12.12
CA ALA A 426 -0.64 19.40 -12.97
C ALA A 426 -1.07 19.94 -14.36
N ALA A 427 -2.24 19.52 -14.86
CA ALA A 427 -2.84 20.00 -16.09
C ALA A 427 -3.64 21.30 -15.94
N GLY A 428 -3.73 21.86 -14.72
CA GLY A 428 -4.50 23.07 -14.45
C GLY A 428 -6.02 22.85 -14.47
N GLU A 429 -6.49 21.64 -14.18
CA GLU A 429 -7.93 21.35 -14.07
C GLU A 429 -8.51 21.70 -12.69
N ALA A 430 -7.64 22.09 -11.74
CA ALA A 430 -8.00 22.62 -10.43
C ALA A 430 -8.00 24.16 -10.42
N PRO A 431 -8.71 24.81 -9.47
CA PRO A 431 -8.74 26.26 -9.32
C PRO A 431 -7.36 26.90 -9.04
N ILE A 432 -6.49 26.20 -8.31
CA ILE A 432 -5.12 26.64 -8.07
C ILE A 432 -4.26 26.12 -9.22
N LYS A 433 -3.57 27.03 -9.90
CA LYS A 433 -2.72 26.71 -11.04
C LYS A 433 -1.43 26.04 -10.57
N TYR A 434 -1.05 24.95 -11.22
CA TYR A 434 0.25 24.31 -11.06
C TYR A 434 1.14 24.59 -12.28
N ASP A 435 2.18 25.41 -12.13
CA ASP A 435 3.01 25.90 -13.24
C ASP A 435 4.50 25.51 -13.17
N LEU A 436 4.90 24.70 -12.19
CA LEU A 436 6.25 24.15 -12.10
C LEU A 436 6.53 23.13 -13.23
N PRO A 437 7.79 22.97 -13.68
CA PRO A 437 8.12 22.07 -14.78
C PRO A 437 8.17 20.58 -14.37
N TRP A 438 8.22 20.26 -13.08
CA TRP A 438 8.22 18.90 -12.53
C TRP A 438 6.84 18.49 -11.96
N ALA A 439 6.70 17.27 -11.47
CA ALA A 439 5.46 16.75 -10.86
C ALA A 439 5.19 17.35 -9.46
N PRO A 440 3.91 17.49 -9.05
CA PRO A 440 3.57 17.86 -7.67
C PRO A 440 3.98 16.76 -6.70
N HIS A 441 4.40 17.14 -5.49
CA HIS A 441 4.71 16.25 -4.38
C HIS A 441 3.43 15.80 -3.67
N GLN A 442 2.51 16.72 -3.37
CA GLN A 442 1.23 16.43 -2.73
C GLN A 442 0.10 17.31 -3.27
N LEU A 443 -1.13 17.06 -2.82
CA LEU A 443 -2.34 17.77 -3.25
C LEU A 443 -2.88 18.73 -2.18
N GLY A 444 -2.31 18.74 -0.96
CA GLY A 444 -2.74 19.55 0.18
C GLY A 444 -2.43 18.83 1.49
N VAL A 445 -3.25 19.07 2.52
CA VAL A 445 -3.15 18.39 3.83
C VAL A 445 -4.44 17.62 4.09
N TRP A 446 -4.35 16.32 4.37
CA TRP A 446 -5.51 15.44 4.44
C TRP A 446 -6.57 15.93 5.44
N PRO A 447 -7.87 16.02 5.08
CA PRO A 447 -8.52 15.58 3.84
C PRO A 447 -8.86 16.75 2.89
N VAL A 448 -8.09 17.83 2.93
CA VAL A 448 -8.28 19.04 2.11
C VAL A 448 -7.17 19.14 1.06
N ALA A 449 -7.56 19.16 -0.21
CA ALA A 449 -6.66 19.44 -1.32
C ALA A 449 -6.72 20.94 -1.65
N ASP A 450 -5.64 21.66 -1.37
CA ASP A 450 -5.51 23.11 -1.58
C ASP A 450 -4.04 23.54 -1.79
N ALA A 451 -3.14 22.59 -2.07
CA ALA A 451 -1.71 22.89 -2.22
C ALA A 451 -1.48 23.97 -3.29
N THR A 452 -0.59 24.91 -3.00
CA THR A 452 0.01 25.80 -3.99
C THR A 452 1.36 25.24 -4.42
N PRO A 453 1.88 25.58 -5.61
CA PRO A 453 3.15 25.01 -6.06
C PRO A 453 4.33 25.32 -5.13
N ASP A 454 4.32 26.47 -4.47
CA ASP A 454 5.35 26.96 -3.55
C ASP A 454 5.18 26.44 -2.11
N SER A 455 4.02 25.89 -1.73
CA SER A 455 3.78 25.32 -0.39
C SER A 455 4.25 23.88 -0.24
N GLN A 456 4.73 23.25 -1.32
CA GLN A 456 5.06 21.83 -1.36
C GLN A 456 6.51 21.55 -0.98
N GLU A 457 6.75 20.35 -0.46
CA GLU A 457 8.09 19.82 -0.22
C GLU A 457 8.71 19.43 -1.56
N GLN A 458 9.63 20.25 -2.06
CA GLN A 458 10.12 20.10 -3.41
C GLN A 458 11.05 18.90 -3.54
N MET A 459 10.56 17.85 -4.21
CA MET A 459 11.35 16.69 -4.64
C MET A 459 11.26 16.49 -6.17
N PRO A 460 11.79 17.41 -7.00
CA PRO A 460 11.48 17.45 -8.42
C PRO A 460 11.82 16.18 -9.22
N VAL A 461 13.01 15.60 -9.03
CA VAL A 461 13.42 14.36 -9.74
C VAL A 461 12.65 13.16 -9.21
N GLU A 462 12.48 13.10 -7.89
CA GLU A 462 11.78 12.01 -7.18
C GLU A 462 10.35 11.86 -7.70
N GLU A 463 9.56 12.93 -7.65
CA GLU A 463 8.13 12.86 -7.98
C GLU A 463 7.86 12.78 -9.47
N THR A 464 8.71 13.43 -10.26
CA THR A 464 8.64 13.30 -11.71
C THR A 464 8.96 11.87 -12.13
N GLY A 465 9.98 11.25 -11.52
CA GLY A 465 10.33 9.86 -11.73
C GLY A 465 9.19 8.93 -11.29
N ASN A 466 8.67 9.10 -10.08
CA ASN A 466 7.61 8.29 -9.50
C ASN A 466 6.36 8.26 -10.42
N LEU A 467 5.81 9.42 -10.80
CA LEU A 467 4.60 9.47 -11.63
C LEU A 467 4.81 8.99 -13.07
N LEU A 468 6.00 9.20 -13.65
CA LEU A 468 6.35 8.64 -14.97
C LEU A 468 6.43 7.10 -14.91
N LEU A 469 7.13 6.55 -13.91
CA LEU A 469 7.26 5.11 -13.73
C LEU A 469 5.89 4.42 -13.51
N ILE A 470 4.97 5.04 -12.76
CA ILE A 470 3.58 4.56 -12.63
C ILE A 470 2.91 4.52 -14.01
N ALA A 471 2.98 5.62 -14.77
CA ALA A 471 2.37 5.73 -16.09
C ALA A 471 2.92 4.69 -17.08
N GLU A 472 4.23 4.47 -17.07
CA GLU A 472 4.92 3.50 -17.92
C GLU A 472 4.51 2.07 -17.59
N TYR A 473 4.45 1.73 -16.30
CA TYR A 473 3.97 0.42 -15.89
C TYR A 473 2.52 0.20 -16.31
N LEU A 474 1.64 1.19 -16.07
CA LEU A 474 0.25 1.13 -16.50
C LEU A 474 0.12 0.94 -18.02
N ALA A 475 1.00 1.56 -18.80
CA ALA A 475 1.04 1.38 -20.25
C ALA A 475 1.43 -0.04 -20.68
N GLN A 476 2.36 -0.69 -19.96
CA GLN A 476 2.73 -2.09 -20.19
C GLN A 476 1.69 -3.08 -19.65
N SER A 477 0.84 -2.64 -18.72
CA SER A 477 -0.12 -3.48 -18.00
C SER A 477 -1.33 -3.95 -18.83
N GLY A 478 -1.51 -3.48 -20.07
CA GLY A 478 -2.64 -3.86 -20.92
C GLY A 478 -4.00 -3.25 -20.50
N VAL A 479 -4.04 -2.39 -19.48
CA VAL A 479 -5.20 -1.55 -19.19
C VAL A 479 -5.37 -0.53 -20.33
N GLN A 480 -6.60 -0.10 -20.63
CA GLN A 480 -6.90 0.93 -21.66
C GLN A 480 -6.36 2.33 -21.31
N TYR A 481 -5.37 2.42 -20.42
CA TYR A 481 -4.68 3.61 -19.96
C TYR A 481 -4.13 4.44 -21.12
N THR A 482 -3.42 3.78 -22.05
CA THR A 482 -2.78 4.44 -23.20
C THR A 482 -3.77 5.03 -24.20
N LYS A 483 -4.99 4.48 -24.28
CA LYS A 483 -6.05 4.99 -25.17
C LYS A 483 -6.91 6.07 -24.52
N ARG A 484 -7.17 5.97 -23.21
CA ARG A 484 -8.10 6.87 -22.51
C ARG A 484 -7.41 8.05 -21.86
N MET A 485 -6.32 7.79 -21.12
CA MET A 485 -5.73 8.77 -20.22
C MET A 485 -4.56 9.51 -20.84
N TYR A 486 -3.68 8.77 -21.51
CA TYR A 486 -2.48 9.36 -22.09
C TYR A 486 -2.77 10.53 -23.05
N PRO A 487 -3.73 10.47 -23.99
CA PRO A 487 -3.97 11.58 -24.92
C PRO A 487 -4.36 12.88 -24.21
N ARG A 488 -5.12 12.79 -23.11
CA ARG A 488 -5.57 13.95 -22.32
C ARG A 488 -4.41 14.64 -21.60
N TYR A 489 -3.47 13.87 -21.08
CA TYR A 489 -2.37 14.37 -20.26
C TYR A 489 -1.00 14.28 -20.94
N LYS A 490 -0.97 14.08 -22.27
CA LYS A 490 0.26 13.93 -23.06
C LYS A 490 1.25 15.07 -22.82
N SER A 491 0.76 16.32 -22.80
CA SER A 491 1.59 17.50 -22.59
C SER A 491 2.28 17.49 -21.23
N ILE A 492 1.65 16.92 -20.20
CA ILE A 492 2.21 16.81 -18.85
C ILE A 492 3.31 15.76 -18.82
N PHE A 493 3.09 14.58 -19.41
CA PHE A 493 4.14 13.58 -19.53
C PHE A 493 5.33 14.06 -20.37
N ASP A 494 5.07 14.71 -21.52
CA ASP A 494 6.13 15.30 -22.34
C ASP A 494 6.90 16.39 -21.55
N LYS A 495 6.21 17.20 -20.73
CA LYS A 495 6.83 18.24 -19.88
C LYS A 495 7.76 17.62 -18.84
N TRP A 496 7.30 16.59 -18.14
CA TRP A 496 8.03 15.86 -17.11
C TRP A 496 9.23 15.10 -17.67
N ALA A 497 9.07 14.40 -18.79
CA ALA A 497 10.19 13.73 -19.45
C ALA A 497 11.26 14.74 -19.91
N LYS A 498 10.84 15.89 -20.46
CA LYS A 498 11.75 16.99 -20.82
C LYS A 498 12.42 17.62 -19.61
N TYR A 499 11.74 17.71 -18.48
CA TYR A 499 12.33 18.20 -17.23
C TYR A 499 13.48 17.29 -16.79
N LEU A 500 13.32 15.96 -16.85
CA LEU A 500 14.40 15.00 -16.53
C LEU A 500 15.52 14.96 -17.59
N THR A 501 15.23 15.47 -18.80
CA THR A 501 16.22 15.67 -19.87
C THR A 501 16.37 17.15 -20.22
N PRO A 502 16.65 18.04 -19.24
CA PRO A 502 16.56 19.49 -19.42
C PRO A 502 17.59 19.98 -20.44
N HIS A 503 18.66 19.20 -20.58
CA HIS A 503 19.59 19.30 -21.66
C HIS A 503 19.08 18.43 -22.82
N LYS A 504 18.77 19.08 -23.95
CA LYS A 504 19.47 18.61 -25.15
C LYS A 504 20.93 18.70 -24.77
N LEU A 505 21.55 17.58 -24.39
CA LEU A 505 22.98 17.51 -24.44
C LEU A 505 23.35 18.10 -25.80
N THR A 506 24.07 19.22 -25.82
CA THR A 506 24.74 19.69 -27.03
C THR A 506 25.47 18.47 -27.59
N GLY A 507 24.92 17.90 -28.69
CA GLY A 507 25.19 16.50 -29.05
C GLY A 507 23.99 15.60 -29.38
N VAL A 508 22.78 16.13 -29.62
CA VAL A 508 21.84 15.44 -30.55
C VAL A 508 22.61 15.22 -31.84
N VAL A 509 22.64 13.97 -32.30
CA VAL A 509 23.14 13.68 -33.62
C VAL A 509 22.14 14.29 -34.59
N ASP A 510 22.52 15.39 -35.23
CA ASP A 510 21.77 15.98 -36.31
C ASP A 510 21.88 15.00 -37.50
N GLU A 511 20.89 14.12 -37.65
CA GLU A 511 20.81 13.15 -38.74
C GLU A 511 20.54 13.83 -40.07
N ASN A 512 21.22 13.39 -41.12
CA ASN A 512 21.24 14.01 -42.45
C ASN A 512 21.58 15.49 -42.42
N VAL A 513 22.51 15.87 -41.54
CA VAL A 513 22.98 17.24 -41.38
C VAL A 513 24.49 17.24 -41.25
N ASP A 514 25.13 18.15 -41.98
CA ASP A 514 26.52 18.53 -41.75
C ASP A 514 26.59 19.93 -41.12
N ARG A 515 27.45 20.06 -40.10
CA ARG A 515 27.77 21.34 -39.48
C ARG A 515 29.03 21.89 -40.12
N MET A 516 28.89 22.75 -41.11
CA MET A 516 30.04 23.28 -41.84
C MET A 516 30.88 24.18 -40.94
N GLY A 517 32.14 23.81 -40.68
CA GLY A 517 33.03 24.49 -39.73
C GLY A 517 34.49 24.15 -39.98
N ASN A 518 35.39 24.79 -39.25
CA ASN A 518 36.84 24.61 -39.42
C ASN A 518 37.28 23.29 -38.79
N ASP A 519 37.94 22.43 -39.55
CA ASP A 519 38.45 21.15 -39.06
C ASP A 519 39.67 21.34 -38.14
N LEU A 520 39.74 20.53 -37.08
CA LEU A 520 40.94 20.41 -36.25
C LEU A 520 42.08 19.71 -37.02
N PRO A 521 43.35 19.90 -36.60
CA PRO A 521 44.47 19.20 -37.20
C PRO A 521 44.28 17.67 -37.23
N ASN A 522 44.72 17.04 -38.33
CA ASN A 522 44.63 15.60 -38.59
C ASN A 522 43.21 15.03 -38.77
N MET A 523 42.29 15.85 -39.29
CA MET A 523 40.95 15.41 -39.69
C MET A 523 40.82 15.21 -41.21
N PRO A 524 39.96 14.29 -41.68
CA PRO A 524 39.14 13.39 -40.88
C PRO A 524 39.92 12.23 -40.24
N THR A 525 39.52 11.83 -39.04
CA THR A 525 39.86 10.52 -38.46
C THR A 525 38.83 9.47 -38.90
N THR A 526 39.11 8.19 -38.67
CA THR A 526 38.07 7.14 -38.73
C THR A 526 37.27 7.11 -37.43
N ALA A 527 35.99 6.74 -37.50
CA ALA A 527 35.16 6.39 -36.35
C ALA A 527 34.31 5.15 -36.70
N THR A 528 33.82 4.38 -35.74
CA THR A 528 32.95 3.22 -36.03
C THR A 528 31.48 3.60 -36.15
N SER A 529 31.08 4.75 -35.62
CA SER A 529 29.73 5.30 -35.68
C SER A 529 29.73 6.82 -35.45
N ALA A 530 28.58 7.46 -35.65
CA ALA A 530 28.36 8.85 -35.26
C ALA A 530 28.63 9.07 -33.77
N ASN A 531 28.29 8.10 -32.91
CA ASN A 531 28.56 8.17 -31.47
C ASN A 531 30.05 8.05 -31.13
N ASP A 532 30.81 7.22 -31.85
CA ASP A 532 32.27 7.16 -31.71
C ASP A 532 32.90 8.49 -32.15
N CYS A 533 32.44 9.06 -33.28
CA CYS A 533 32.90 10.36 -33.75
C CYS A 533 32.62 11.48 -32.72
N ARG A 534 31.41 11.47 -32.14
CA ARG A 534 31.02 12.33 -31.02
C ARG A 534 31.99 12.21 -29.84
N GLN A 535 32.27 10.99 -29.37
CA GLN A 535 33.19 10.76 -28.25
C GLN A 535 34.60 11.26 -28.53
N LYS A 536 35.09 11.09 -29.75
CA LYS A 536 36.38 11.64 -30.17
C LYS A 536 36.41 13.17 -30.09
N CYS A 537 35.33 13.86 -30.45
CA CYS A 537 35.23 15.31 -30.24
C CYS A 537 35.24 15.69 -28.76
N GLN A 538 34.50 14.93 -27.92
CA GLN A 538 34.46 15.21 -26.48
C GLN A 538 35.84 15.16 -25.84
N ASN A 539 36.66 14.18 -26.24
CA ASN A 539 37.99 13.96 -25.69
C ASN A 539 39.10 14.78 -26.38
N LYS A 540 38.75 15.62 -27.38
CA LYS A 540 39.73 16.40 -28.15
C LYS A 540 39.67 17.88 -27.78
N ASP A 541 40.76 18.39 -27.19
CA ASP A 541 40.90 19.81 -26.90
C ASP A 541 40.75 20.67 -28.15
N GLY A 542 40.05 21.80 -27.99
CA GLY A 542 39.71 22.69 -29.10
C GLY A 542 38.56 22.24 -29.99
N CYS A 543 37.99 21.03 -29.83
CA CYS A 543 36.79 20.64 -30.57
C CYS A 543 35.56 21.45 -30.08
N GLN A 544 34.67 21.80 -30.99
CA GLN A 544 33.41 22.52 -30.73
C GLN A 544 32.25 21.90 -31.50
N SER A 545 32.50 21.20 -32.60
CA SER A 545 31.49 20.37 -33.29
C SER A 545 32.14 19.17 -33.97
N TRP A 546 31.34 18.23 -34.42
CA TRP A 546 31.78 17.04 -35.13
C TRP A 546 30.82 16.68 -36.26
N ALA A 547 31.33 15.98 -37.27
CA ALA A 547 30.51 15.38 -38.32
C ALA A 547 31.04 14.00 -38.72
N PHE A 548 30.14 13.06 -38.88
CA PHE A 548 30.36 11.69 -39.26
C PHE A 548 29.72 11.42 -40.62
N ASP A 549 30.46 10.74 -41.49
CA ASP A 549 30.00 10.32 -42.82
C ASP A 549 29.85 8.81 -42.85
N SER A 550 28.60 8.35 -42.93
CA SER A 550 28.26 6.94 -43.04
C SER A 550 28.40 6.40 -44.47
N CYS A 551 28.48 7.26 -45.48
CA CYS A 551 28.54 6.88 -46.89
C CYS A 551 29.97 6.76 -47.43
N SER A 552 30.99 7.27 -46.72
CA SER A 552 32.39 7.14 -47.17
C SER A 552 33.39 6.81 -46.06
N LYS A 553 33.72 5.52 -45.93
CA LYS A 553 34.78 4.95 -45.07
C LYS A 553 34.70 5.37 -43.58
N ASN A 554 33.50 5.62 -43.06
CA ASN A 554 33.22 6.01 -41.68
C ASN A 554 34.12 7.16 -41.18
N ARG A 555 34.21 8.21 -41.99
CA ARG A 555 35.06 9.37 -41.69
C ARG A 555 34.41 10.27 -40.65
N CYS A 556 35.22 10.81 -39.76
CA CYS A 556 34.85 11.66 -38.65
C CYS A 556 35.69 12.93 -38.67
N TRP A 557 35.03 14.08 -38.76
CA TRP A 557 35.62 15.39 -38.70
C TRP A 557 35.34 16.00 -37.33
N LEU A 558 36.40 16.37 -36.62
CA LEU A 558 36.33 17.13 -35.39
C LEU A 558 36.64 18.58 -35.73
N LYS A 559 35.81 19.52 -35.31
CA LYS A 559 35.84 20.91 -35.79
C LYS A 559 36.04 21.87 -34.64
N SER A 560 36.79 22.95 -34.87
CA SER A 560 37.11 23.98 -33.89
C SER A 560 36.03 25.06 -33.74
N THR A 561 34.99 25.02 -34.56
CA THR A 561 33.84 25.94 -34.51
C THR A 561 32.53 25.15 -34.50
N GLU A 562 31.45 25.75 -33.98
CA GLU A 562 30.12 25.09 -33.94
C GLU A 562 29.56 24.77 -35.33
N GLY A 563 29.82 25.66 -36.30
CA GLY A 563 29.40 25.52 -37.69
C GLY A 563 27.90 25.64 -37.92
N GLN A 564 27.51 26.08 -39.12
CA GLN A 564 26.09 26.16 -39.50
C GLN A 564 25.57 24.76 -39.88
N ALA A 565 24.41 24.39 -39.33
CA ALA A 565 23.73 23.14 -39.69
C ALA A 565 23.13 23.25 -41.09
N THR A 566 23.49 22.33 -41.98
CA THR A 566 23.02 22.25 -43.36
C THR A 566 22.55 20.84 -43.67
N PRO A 567 21.40 20.66 -44.35
CA PRO A 567 20.96 19.33 -44.79
C PRO A 567 22.01 18.66 -45.67
N ALA A 568 22.37 17.42 -45.34
CA ALA A 568 23.33 16.62 -46.07
C ALA A 568 23.05 15.13 -45.82
N ASP A 569 22.61 14.41 -46.86
CA ASP A 569 22.36 12.98 -46.77
C ASP A 569 23.62 12.22 -46.33
N CYS A 570 23.43 11.17 -45.53
CA CYS A 570 24.51 10.36 -44.93
C CYS A 570 25.45 11.10 -43.97
N ARG A 571 25.13 12.34 -43.57
CA ARG A 571 25.89 13.09 -42.58
C ARG A 571 25.18 13.10 -41.24
N SER A 572 25.95 12.87 -40.20
CA SER A 572 25.50 12.92 -38.81
C SER A 572 26.43 13.85 -38.07
N SER A 573 25.94 14.94 -37.51
CA SER A 573 26.79 15.94 -36.86
C SER A 573 26.29 16.35 -35.49
N GLY A 574 27.09 17.12 -34.75
CA GLY A 574 26.68 17.62 -33.44
C GLY A 574 27.72 18.56 -32.83
N LEU A 575 27.35 19.22 -31.73
CA LEU A 575 28.25 20.11 -30.99
C LEU A 575 29.07 19.33 -29.94
N LYS A 576 30.26 19.83 -29.58
CA LYS A 576 31.01 19.36 -28.40
C LYS A 576 30.27 19.83 -27.16
N LYS A 577 30.21 19.00 -26.13
CA LYS A 577 29.61 19.41 -24.86
C LYS A 577 30.54 20.44 -24.20
N PRO A 578 30.03 21.58 -23.71
CA PRO A 578 30.75 22.36 -22.72
C PRO A 578 31.03 21.47 -21.50
N VAL A 579 32.27 21.43 -21.04
CA VAL A 579 32.63 20.74 -19.78
C VAL A 579 31.91 21.39 -18.59
N SER A 580 31.44 22.65 -18.73
CA SER A 580 30.79 23.43 -17.68
C SER A 580 29.25 23.40 -17.65
N SER A 581 28.57 22.55 -18.43
CA SER A 581 27.09 22.50 -18.43
C SER A 581 26.47 21.17 -17.98
N TYR A 582 27.23 20.32 -17.29
CA TYR A 582 26.62 19.25 -16.47
C TYR A 582 25.78 19.82 -15.30
N LEU A 583 25.92 21.12 -15.02
CA LEU A 583 25.28 21.88 -13.94
C LEU A 583 23.90 22.42 -14.33
N GLY A 584 23.03 21.57 -14.87
CA GLY A 584 21.58 21.84 -14.90
C GLY A 584 20.85 21.24 -13.68
N GLY A 585 21.59 20.59 -12.79
CA GLY A 585 21.14 20.14 -11.48
C GLY A 585 20.01 19.11 -11.41
N ILE A 586 19.82 18.31 -12.47
CA ILE A 586 18.70 17.35 -12.56
C ILE A 586 19.19 15.92 -12.85
N LEU A 587 19.64 15.62 -14.08
CA LEU A 587 20.25 14.33 -14.44
C LEU A 587 21.42 14.55 -15.41
N PRO A 588 22.44 13.67 -15.40
CA PRO A 588 22.55 12.42 -14.62
C PRO A 588 23.00 12.63 -13.17
N ASP A 589 23.27 13.87 -12.77
CA ASP A 589 23.76 14.26 -11.46
C ASP A 589 22.79 15.27 -10.82
N PRO A 590 21.82 14.81 -9.99
CA PRO A 590 20.85 15.69 -9.34
C PRO A 590 21.54 16.67 -8.39
N ASP A 591 21.18 17.96 -8.44
CA ASP A 591 21.70 18.98 -7.50
C ASP A 591 20.98 18.88 -6.15
N ASN A 592 21.17 19.87 -5.29
CA ASN A 592 20.57 19.97 -3.96
C ASN A 592 19.04 20.00 -4.02
N GLN A 593 18.46 18.82 -3.83
CA GLN A 593 17.03 18.59 -3.66
C GLN A 593 16.79 17.49 -2.63
N LEU A 594 15.55 17.37 -2.20
CA LEU A 594 15.08 16.26 -1.38
C LEU A 594 14.80 15.04 -2.27
N CYS A 595 14.91 13.87 -1.67
CA CYS A 595 14.30 12.63 -2.15
C CYS A 595 13.43 12.07 -1.02
N THR A 596 12.76 10.94 -1.27
CA THR A 596 11.89 10.26 -0.29
C THR A 596 12.56 9.89 1.05
N ASP A 597 13.89 9.90 1.12
CA ASP A 597 14.64 9.79 2.38
C ASP A 597 14.85 11.19 3.02
N ASP A 598 13.82 12.03 2.97
CA ASP A 598 13.75 13.43 3.38
C ASP A 598 14.17 13.68 4.84
N PHE A 599 13.91 12.72 5.72
CA PHE A 599 14.34 12.70 7.12
C PHE A 599 15.87 12.71 7.29
N LEU A 600 16.65 12.50 6.21
CA LEU A 600 18.12 12.68 6.18
C LEU A 600 18.55 14.07 5.65
N GLY A 601 17.59 14.93 5.35
CA GLY A 601 17.76 16.22 4.71
C GLY A 601 18.08 16.12 3.21
N PRO A 602 18.22 17.26 2.53
CA PRO A 602 18.61 17.31 1.11
C PRO A 602 19.90 16.52 0.85
N MET A 603 19.92 15.82 -0.28
CA MET A 603 21.05 14.97 -0.66
C MET A 603 21.47 15.28 -2.10
N PRO A 604 22.32 16.31 -2.30
CA PRO A 604 22.85 16.60 -3.63
C PRO A 604 23.67 15.42 -4.14
N HIS A 605 23.77 15.29 -5.46
CA HIS A 605 24.55 14.24 -6.12
C HIS A 605 24.11 12.82 -5.75
N ASN A 606 22.85 12.62 -5.33
CA ASN A 606 22.35 11.34 -4.85
C ASN A 606 22.31 10.28 -5.96
N VAL A 607 23.07 9.22 -5.75
CA VAL A 607 23.28 8.13 -6.72
C VAL A 607 22.01 7.31 -6.92
N ASN A 608 21.28 6.98 -5.85
CA ASN A 608 20.05 6.19 -5.93
C ASN A 608 18.89 6.99 -6.56
N LEU A 609 18.80 8.30 -6.30
CA LEU A 609 17.84 9.21 -6.93
C LEU A 609 18.12 9.36 -8.43
N ALA A 610 19.40 9.52 -8.80
CA ALA A 610 19.81 9.57 -10.20
C ALA A 610 19.37 8.30 -10.96
N ALA A 611 19.55 7.12 -10.36
CA ALA A 611 19.12 5.86 -10.96
C ALA A 611 17.61 5.83 -11.25
N LYS A 612 16.77 6.32 -10.32
CA LYS A 612 15.32 6.47 -10.52
C LYS A 612 14.99 7.33 -11.74
N GLY A 613 15.58 8.53 -11.81
CA GLY A 613 15.35 9.46 -12.91
C GLY A 613 15.79 8.89 -14.27
N ILE A 614 16.94 8.21 -14.31
CA ILE A 614 17.43 7.55 -15.53
C ILE A 614 16.48 6.43 -15.99
N LEU A 615 15.99 5.62 -15.06
CA LEU A 615 15.04 4.54 -15.36
C LEU A 615 13.69 5.07 -15.84
N ALA A 616 13.21 6.19 -15.28
CA ALA A 616 12.01 6.87 -15.78
C ALA A 616 12.22 7.40 -17.22
N VAL A 617 13.39 7.94 -17.54
CA VAL A 617 13.69 8.38 -18.92
C VAL A 617 13.70 7.20 -19.91
N ASP A 618 14.31 6.07 -19.55
CA ASP A 618 14.33 4.88 -20.42
C ASP A 618 12.95 4.22 -20.54
N GLY A 619 12.22 4.12 -19.42
CA GLY A 619 10.86 3.61 -19.41
C GLY A 619 9.91 4.47 -20.27
N TYR A 620 10.05 5.80 -20.22
CA TYR A 620 9.30 6.71 -21.08
C TYR A 620 9.64 6.49 -22.55
N ALA A 621 10.92 6.23 -22.87
CA ALA A 621 11.34 5.87 -24.21
C ALA A 621 10.64 4.59 -24.71
N GLY A 622 10.60 3.54 -23.88
CA GLY A 622 9.86 2.31 -24.15
C GLY A 622 8.37 2.55 -24.34
N PHE A 623 7.77 3.40 -23.51
CA PHE A 623 6.38 3.78 -23.62
C PHE A 623 6.06 4.51 -24.94
N LEU A 624 6.87 5.50 -25.35
CA LEU A 624 6.72 6.20 -26.62
C LEU A 624 6.83 5.25 -27.83
N LYS A 625 7.75 4.29 -27.78
CA LYS A 625 7.89 3.26 -28.82
C LYS A 625 6.60 2.47 -28.99
N ASN A 626 5.98 2.05 -27.88
CA ASN A 626 4.71 1.32 -27.88
C ASN A 626 3.53 2.15 -28.42
N LEU A 627 3.64 3.49 -28.40
CA LEU A 627 2.67 4.41 -29.00
C LEU A 627 2.96 4.73 -30.48
N GLY A 628 3.97 4.12 -31.09
CA GLY A 628 4.38 4.41 -32.47
C GLY A 628 5.18 5.70 -32.63
N ARG A 629 5.62 6.34 -31.53
CA ARG A 629 6.46 7.56 -31.54
C ARG A 629 7.95 7.21 -31.52
N ALA A 630 8.39 6.42 -32.50
CA ALA A 630 9.74 5.83 -32.54
C ALA A 630 10.87 6.87 -32.55
N ASN A 631 10.72 7.97 -33.31
CA ASN A 631 11.75 9.01 -33.39
C ASN A 631 11.97 9.72 -32.04
N GLU A 632 10.89 9.97 -31.29
CA GLU A 632 10.98 10.57 -29.97
C GLU A 632 11.54 9.57 -28.94
N SER A 633 11.14 8.30 -29.06
CA SER A 633 11.70 7.20 -28.26
C SER A 633 13.23 7.10 -28.40
N GLN A 634 13.79 7.27 -29.60
CA GLN A 634 15.24 7.20 -29.83
C GLN A 634 16.02 8.26 -29.05
N TYR A 635 15.46 9.48 -28.92
CA TYR A 635 16.07 10.55 -28.11
C TYR A 635 16.17 10.14 -26.64
N PHE A 636 15.08 9.68 -26.03
CA PHE A 636 15.09 9.29 -24.62
C PHE A 636 15.91 8.03 -24.36
N THR A 637 15.87 7.04 -25.27
CA THR A 637 16.69 5.81 -25.18
C THR A 637 18.18 6.15 -25.17
N SER A 638 18.63 6.98 -26.11
CA SER A 638 20.05 7.39 -26.18
C SER A 638 20.48 8.24 -24.99
N THR A 639 19.58 9.11 -24.49
CA THR A 639 19.84 9.94 -23.31
C THR A 639 19.98 9.08 -22.05
N ALA A 640 19.06 8.14 -21.81
CA ALA A 640 19.14 7.23 -20.67
C ALA A 640 20.43 6.39 -20.70
N LYS A 641 20.85 5.92 -21.88
CA LYS A 641 22.11 5.17 -22.04
C LYS A 641 23.34 6.02 -21.72
N ASP A 642 23.41 7.25 -22.24
CA ASP A 642 24.50 8.19 -21.93
C ASP A 642 24.55 8.49 -20.43
N TYR A 643 23.38 8.64 -19.78
CA TYR A 643 23.28 8.87 -18.34
C TYR A 643 23.66 7.65 -17.51
N SER A 644 23.25 6.44 -17.88
CA SER A 644 23.59 5.22 -17.14
C SER A 644 25.09 4.89 -17.25
N ASP A 645 25.70 5.12 -18.42
CA ASP A 645 27.16 5.00 -18.59
C ASP A 645 27.92 5.98 -17.69
N TRP A 646 27.45 7.22 -17.61
CA TRP A 646 28.02 8.22 -16.72
C TRP A 646 27.83 7.83 -15.25
N TRP A 647 26.62 7.39 -14.86
CA TRP A 647 26.30 6.93 -13.52
C TRP A 647 27.21 5.79 -13.08
N MET A 648 27.37 4.77 -13.94
CA MET A 648 28.20 3.60 -13.67
C MET A 648 29.68 3.96 -13.50
N LYS A 649 30.16 4.97 -14.24
CA LYS A 649 31.55 5.44 -14.15
C LYS A 649 31.80 6.24 -12.88
N ASN A 650 30.89 7.15 -12.52
CA ASN A 650 31.13 8.14 -11.47
C ASN A 650 30.63 7.72 -10.09
N GLY A 651 29.63 6.83 -10.02
CA GLY A 651 29.07 6.35 -8.76
C GLY A 651 29.79 5.14 -8.16
N LYS A 652 30.63 4.44 -8.94
CA LYS A 652 31.23 3.16 -8.53
C LYS A 652 32.31 3.33 -7.48
N ASP A 653 32.28 2.49 -6.45
CA ASP A 653 33.28 2.42 -5.38
C ASP A 653 33.70 0.97 -5.11
N GLY A 654 34.51 0.41 -6.01
CA GLY A 654 34.93 -0.99 -5.94
C GLY A 654 33.81 -1.96 -6.32
N ASP A 655 33.22 -2.62 -5.33
CA ASP A 655 32.21 -3.67 -5.47
C ASP A 655 30.77 -3.20 -5.26
N HIS A 656 30.57 -1.88 -5.04
CA HIS A 656 29.26 -1.26 -4.84
C HIS A 656 29.21 0.19 -5.38
N TYR A 657 28.07 0.85 -5.19
CA TYR A 657 27.83 2.24 -5.57
C TYR A 657 27.61 3.17 -4.37
N ARG A 658 28.12 4.40 -4.49
CA ARG A 658 28.15 5.43 -3.44
C ARG A 658 26.76 5.93 -3.05
N ILE A 659 26.68 6.63 -1.91
CA ILE A 659 25.49 7.41 -1.55
C ILE A 659 25.35 8.67 -2.43
N GLN A 660 26.46 9.38 -2.63
CA GLN A 660 26.56 10.59 -3.44
C GLN A 660 27.78 10.45 -4.36
N PHE A 661 27.72 10.94 -5.61
CA PHE A 661 28.79 10.74 -6.60
C PHE A 661 30.16 11.25 -6.11
N ASP A 662 30.15 12.34 -5.34
CA ASP A 662 31.30 13.05 -4.79
C ASP A 662 31.75 12.54 -3.41
N THR A 663 31.09 11.53 -2.85
CA THR A 663 31.35 11.02 -1.49
C THR A 663 31.97 9.61 -1.54
N PRO A 664 33.31 9.49 -1.59
CA PRO A 664 33.99 8.19 -1.64
C PRO A 664 33.86 7.42 -0.32
N ASN A 665 34.08 6.09 -0.37
CA ASN A 665 33.97 5.16 0.75
C ASN A 665 32.58 5.19 1.41
N SER A 666 31.54 5.21 0.58
CA SER A 666 30.15 5.27 1.02
C SER A 666 29.27 4.32 0.21
N PHE A 667 28.06 4.08 0.70
CA PHE A 667 27.04 3.25 0.06
C PHE A 667 25.63 3.74 0.42
N SER A 668 24.66 3.34 -0.39
CA SER A 668 23.24 3.36 -0.07
C SER A 668 22.56 2.13 -0.67
N LEU A 669 21.43 1.71 -0.10
CA LEU A 669 20.56 0.76 -0.77
C LEU A 669 20.09 1.37 -2.11
N GLN A 670 20.58 0.84 -3.22
CA GLN A 670 20.21 1.24 -4.58
C GLN A 670 18.85 0.63 -4.99
N TYR A 671 17.84 0.77 -4.12
CA TYR A 671 16.54 0.12 -4.27
C TYR A 671 15.80 0.55 -5.54
N ASN A 672 16.08 1.75 -6.08
CA ASN A 672 15.45 2.23 -7.31
C ASN A 672 15.89 1.45 -8.56
N LEU A 673 16.98 0.67 -8.50
CA LEU A 673 17.37 -0.20 -9.62
C LEU A 673 16.31 -1.28 -9.93
N ILE A 674 15.37 -1.55 -9.02
CA ILE A 674 14.28 -2.50 -9.23
C ILE A 674 13.39 -2.15 -10.42
N PHE A 675 13.23 -0.86 -10.77
CA PHE A 675 12.35 -0.43 -11.86
C PHE A 675 12.78 -0.96 -13.22
N GLN A 676 14.09 -1.21 -13.40
CA GLN A 676 14.57 -1.92 -14.57
C GLN A 676 13.89 -3.28 -14.74
N LYS A 677 13.75 -4.04 -13.66
CA LYS A 677 13.13 -5.37 -13.70
C LYS A 677 11.63 -5.27 -13.97
N PHE A 678 10.95 -4.30 -13.36
CA PHE A 678 9.52 -4.08 -13.58
C PHE A 678 9.16 -3.68 -15.01
N LEU A 679 9.99 -2.83 -15.63
CA LEU A 679 9.74 -2.31 -16.97
C LEU A 679 10.47 -3.09 -18.06
N HIS A 680 11.14 -4.20 -17.69
CA HIS A 680 11.96 -5.04 -18.57
C HIS A 680 13.02 -4.25 -19.36
N LEU A 681 13.69 -3.31 -18.70
CA LEU A 681 14.72 -2.46 -19.28
C LEU A 681 16.11 -3.12 -19.22
N SER A 682 17.06 -2.54 -19.95
CA SER A 682 18.47 -2.96 -19.96
C SER A 682 19.42 -1.78 -19.73
N THR A 683 18.92 -0.77 -19.01
CA THR A 683 19.60 0.50 -18.70
C THR A 683 20.93 0.29 -17.97
N PHE A 684 20.94 -0.64 -17.01
CA PHE A 684 22.08 -1.08 -16.21
C PHE A 684 22.33 -2.58 -16.42
N PRO A 685 23.60 -3.04 -16.51
CA PRO A 685 23.90 -4.46 -16.53
C PRO A 685 23.40 -5.18 -15.27
N GLU A 686 22.91 -6.42 -15.40
CA GLU A 686 22.43 -7.21 -14.24
C GLU A 686 23.49 -7.39 -13.14
N SER A 687 24.77 -7.39 -13.53
CA SER A 687 25.88 -7.44 -12.57
C SER A 687 25.93 -6.23 -11.63
N VAL A 688 25.41 -5.07 -12.03
CA VAL A 688 25.28 -3.89 -11.14
C VAL A 688 24.33 -4.23 -9.99
N LEU A 689 23.15 -4.78 -10.29
CA LEU A 689 22.14 -5.12 -9.29
C LEU A 689 22.61 -6.24 -8.36
N GLU A 690 23.23 -7.29 -8.91
CA GLU A 690 23.76 -8.41 -8.12
C GLU A 690 24.91 -7.98 -7.21
N ASN A 691 25.79 -7.08 -7.65
CA ASN A 691 26.91 -6.58 -6.86
C ASN A 691 26.42 -5.80 -5.63
N GLU A 692 25.40 -4.96 -5.79
CA GLU A 692 24.77 -4.24 -4.67
C GLU A 692 24.24 -5.21 -3.60
N VAL A 693 23.49 -6.23 -4.01
CA VAL A 693 22.98 -7.25 -3.06
C VAL A 693 24.13 -7.98 -2.36
N ASN A 694 25.17 -8.37 -3.10
CA ASN A 694 26.33 -9.03 -2.52
C ASN A 694 27.02 -8.14 -1.48
N TYR A 695 27.18 -6.85 -1.76
CA TYR A 695 27.78 -5.90 -0.84
C TYR A 695 26.97 -5.79 0.46
N TYR A 696 25.64 -5.62 0.37
CA TYR A 696 24.79 -5.54 1.56
C TYR A 696 24.90 -6.79 2.44
N LEU A 697 24.83 -7.97 1.82
CA LEU A 697 24.82 -9.25 2.52
C LEU A 697 26.16 -9.59 3.18
N ASN A 698 27.27 -9.13 2.59
CA ASN A 698 28.63 -9.45 3.04
C ASN A 698 29.21 -8.41 4.00
N HIS A 699 28.85 -7.12 3.83
CA HIS A 699 29.52 -6.02 4.54
C HIS A 699 28.60 -5.22 5.46
N GLN A 700 27.29 -5.20 5.23
CA GLN A 700 26.36 -4.29 5.92
C GLN A 700 25.24 -5.00 6.70
N TRP A 701 25.26 -6.33 6.81
CA TRP A 701 24.12 -7.09 7.34
C TRP A 701 24.03 -7.10 8.88
N ASN A 702 22.91 -6.63 9.44
CA ASN A 702 22.57 -6.77 10.87
C ASN A 702 21.44 -7.80 11.09
N LYS A 703 21.05 -8.04 12.35
CA LYS A 703 20.00 -9.01 12.74
C LYS A 703 18.69 -8.79 11.96
N TYR A 704 18.27 -7.54 11.82
CA TYR A 704 17.01 -7.17 11.18
C TYR A 704 17.21 -6.54 9.79
N GLY A 705 18.33 -6.83 9.11
CA GLY A 705 18.58 -6.38 7.73
C GLY A 705 19.74 -5.40 7.60
N ALA A 706 19.92 -4.87 6.39
CA ALA A 706 20.97 -3.90 6.07
C ALA A 706 20.51 -2.47 6.39
N PRO A 707 21.40 -1.61 6.93
CA PRO A 707 21.14 -0.17 7.09
C PRO A 707 20.90 0.49 5.73
N LEU A 708 20.14 1.59 5.73
CA LEU A 708 19.70 2.29 4.51
C LEU A 708 20.88 2.81 3.68
N ASN A 709 21.89 3.38 4.35
CA ASN A 709 23.06 3.97 3.72
C ASN A 709 24.18 4.22 4.76
N SER A 710 25.30 4.78 4.32
CA SER A 710 26.44 5.08 5.21
C SER A 710 26.13 6.06 6.34
N ARG A 711 25.16 6.97 6.20
CA ARG A 711 24.72 7.87 7.29
C ARG A 711 23.90 7.09 8.34
N ALA A 712 23.15 6.09 7.87
CA ALA A 712 22.31 5.19 8.67
C ALA A 712 23.02 3.90 9.12
N ALA A 713 24.34 3.80 8.95
CA ALA A 713 25.16 2.65 9.37
C ALA A 713 26.08 2.98 10.57
N LYS A 714 26.16 4.26 10.97
CA LYS A 714 27.02 4.73 12.06
C LYS A 714 26.47 4.30 13.42
N ASP A 715 27.34 4.00 14.37
CA ASP A 715 26.94 3.65 15.73
C ASP A 715 26.09 4.74 16.37
N GLY A 716 25.01 4.33 17.06
CA GLY A 716 23.99 5.23 17.59
C GLY A 716 22.92 5.68 16.59
N ASN A 717 23.12 5.46 15.28
CA ASN A 717 22.20 5.84 14.21
C ASN A 717 22.04 4.73 13.15
N VAL A 718 21.88 3.48 13.61
CA VAL A 718 21.84 2.30 12.73
C VAL A 718 20.39 1.95 12.37
N PHE A 719 19.93 2.31 11.18
CA PHE A 719 18.52 2.12 10.79
C PHE A 719 18.33 1.82 9.30
N THR A 720 17.12 1.36 8.95
CA THR A 720 16.71 1.16 7.56
C THR A 720 15.23 1.51 7.36
N LYS A 721 14.80 1.42 6.09
CA LYS A 721 13.41 1.52 5.67
C LYS A 721 12.91 0.16 5.18
N LEU A 722 11.72 -0.26 5.64
CA LEU A 722 11.25 -1.64 5.45
C LEU A 722 10.90 -1.96 3.99
N ASP A 723 10.26 -1.02 3.33
CA ASP A 723 9.93 -1.03 1.92
C ASP A 723 11.19 -1.03 1.03
N TRP A 724 12.17 -0.16 1.30
CA TRP A 724 13.47 -0.16 0.59
C TRP A 724 14.27 -1.45 0.78
N LEU A 725 14.25 -2.03 1.98
CA LEU A 725 14.85 -3.34 2.24
C LEU A 725 14.15 -4.45 1.43
N SER A 726 12.82 -4.39 1.31
CA SER A 726 12.03 -5.34 0.51
C SER A 726 12.33 -5.22 -1.00
N TRP A 727 12.54 -4.01 -1.51
CA TRP A 727 12.91 -3.80 -2.91
C TRP A 727 14.36 -4.23 -3.18
N SER A 728 15.25 -4.03 -2.21
CA SER A 728 16.62 -4.54 -2.28
C SER A 728 16.65 -6.07 -2.39
N ALA A 729 15.71 -6.78 -1.75
CA ALA A 729 15.55 -8.22 -1.87
C ALA A 729 15.22 -8.69 -3.31
N CYS A 730 14.68 -7.78 -4.13
CA CYS A 730 14.24 -8.03 -5.50
C CYS A 730 15.32 -7.72 -6.55
N LEU A 731 16.45 -7.13 -6.15
CA LEU A 731 17.54 -6.80 -7.07
C LEU A 731 18.29 -8.06 -7.56
N THR A 732 18.26 -9.14 -6.79
CA THR A 732 18.90 -10.42 -7.14
C THR A 732 17.92 -11.42 -7.77
N ASN A 733 18.44 -12.32 -8.60
CA ASN A 733 17.69 -13.51 -9.07
C ASN A 733 17.95 -14.76 -8.19
N ASP A 734 18.81 -14.65 -7.17
CA ASP A 734 19.10 -15.75 -6.24
C ASP A 734 18.05 -15.78 -5.11
N ALA A 735 17.13 -16.75 -5.20
CA ALA A 735 16.07 -16.93 -4.21
C ALA A 735 16.58 -17.09 -2.76
N LYS A 736 17.79 -17.63 -2.55
CA LYS A 736 18.37 -17.74 -1.19
C LYS A 736 18.80 -16.39 -0.65
N LYS A 737 19.35 -15.53 -1.51
CA LYS A 737 19.69 -14.15 -1.14
C LYS A 737 18.42 -13.38 -0.81
N SER A 738 17.39 -13.45 -1.66
CA SER A 738 16.09 -12.80 -1.39
C SER A 738 15.45 -13.29 -0.09
N ASP A 739 15.43 -14.60 0.18
CA ASP A 739 14.89 -15.17 1.43
C ASP A 739 15.60 -14.64 2.69
N LYS A 740 16.90 -14.31 2.61
CA LYS A 740 17.62 -13.69 3.74
C LYS A 740 17.01 -12.34 4.14
N PHE A 741 16.53 -11.54 3.19
CA PHE A 741 15.80 -10.29 3.47
C PHE A 741 14.42 -10.56 4.06
N TRP A 742 13.65 -11.48 3.48
CA TRP A 742 12.31 -11.81 3.99
C TRP A 742 12.33 -12.37 5.41
N ARG A 743 13.33 -13.17 5.75
CA ARG A 743 13.58 -13.62 7.13
C ARG A 743 13.86 -12.47 8.08
N ALA A 744 14.67 -11.49 7.68
CA ALA A 744 14.97 -10.34 8.51
C ALA A 744 13.72 -9.46 8.75
N ILE A 745 12.89 -9.25 7.73
CA ILE A 745 11.63 -8.51 7.83
C ILE A 745 10.63 -9.25 8.73
N PHE A 746 10.50 -10.57 8.55
CA PHE A 746 9.68 -11.41 9.44
C PHE A 746 10.17 -11.34 10.89
N GLN A 747 11.49 -11.47 11.10
CA GLN A 747 12.07 -11.42 12.44
C GLN A 747 11.84 -10.08 13.11
N LEU A 748 11.92 -8.96 12.37
CA LEU A 748 11.59 -7.63 12.89
C LEU A 748 10.16 -7.60 13.40
N ALA A 749 9.20 -7.96 12.53
CA ALA A 749 7.78 -7.90 12.86
C ALA A 749 7.44 -8.79 14.07
N ASN A 750 8.12 -9.94 14.20
CA ASN A 750 7.93 -10.86 15.31
C ASN A 750 8.57 -10.39 16.63
N ASP A 751 9.76 -9.81 16.57
CA ASP A 751 10.60 -9.53 17.75
C ASP A 751 10.47 -8.11 18.29
N THR A 752 10.04 -7.15 17.46
CA THR A 752 10.09 -5.72 17.82
C THR A 752 9.37 -5.44 19.15
N PRO A 753 9.99 -4.67 20.07
CA PRO A 753 9.35 -4.33 21.35
C PRO A 753 8.21 -3.32 21.15
N ASP A 754 8.21 -2.57 20.05
CA ASP A 754 7.26 -1.50 19.80
C ASP A 754 5.94 -2.09 19.29
N ARG A 755 4.86 -1.82 20.02
CA ARG A 755 3.53 -2.37 19.75
C ARG A 755 2.68 -1.41 18.94
N VAL A 756 3.10 -1.19 17.70
CA VAL A 756 2.42 -0.32 16.73
C VAL A 756 2.15 -1.08 15.44
N PRO A 757 1.23 -0.62 14.57
CA PRO A 757 1.11 -1.18 13.23
C PRO A 757 2.47 -1.11 12.53
N LEU A 758 2.76 -2.08 11.65
CA LEU A 758 4.11 -2.37 11.16
C LEU A 758 4.86 -1.09 10.79
N THR A 759 5.94 -0.82 11.51
CA THR A 759 6.81 0.34 11.25
C THR A 759 7.64 0.09 10.01
N ASP A 760 7.80 1.13 9.22
CA ASP A 760 8.66 1.17 8.06
C ASP A 760 10.02 1.79 8.36
N TRP A 761 10.27 2.39 9.54
CA TRP A 761 11.56 3.00 9.88
C TRP A 761 12.07 2.53 11.25
N TYR A 762 13.09 1.67 11.24
CA TYR A 762 13.52 0.93 12.43
C TYR A 762 15.03 0.72 12.49
N ASN A 763 15.52 0.42 13.68
CA ASN A 763 16.92 0.13 13.95
C ASN A 763 17.27 -1.32 13.58
N THR A 764 18.23 -1.53 12.67
CA THR A 764 18.51 -2.87 12.13
C THR A 764 19.27 -3.80 13.08
N LYS A 765 19.82 -3.29 14.20
CA LYS A 765 20.50 -4.09 15.22
C LYS A 765 19.53 -4.59 16.30
N ASN A 766 18.61 -3.75 16.77
CA ASN A 766 17.76 -4.06 17.92
C ASN A 766 16.25 -4.14 17.62
N GLY A 767 15.82 -3.75 16.41
CA GLY A 767 14.43 -3.86 15.96
C GLY A 767 13.49 -2.82 16.56
N LYS A 768 14.01 -1.82 17.29
CA LYS A 768 13.22 -0.69 17.78
C LYS A 768 12.80 0.23 16.64
N GLN A 769 11.57 0.69 16.68
CA GLN A 769 11.07 1.77 15.85
C GLN A 769 11.96 3.02 16.06
N VAL A 770 12.33 3.67 14.95
CA VAL A 770 12.98 4.98 14.95
C VAL A 770 11.94 6.07 14.75
N GLY A 771 11.05 5.87 13.78
CA GLY A 771 9.90 6.73 13.49
C GLY A 771 8.90 5.95 12.65
N PHE A 772 7.84 6.62 12.19
CA PHE A 772 6.83 6.11 11.25
C PHE A 772 6.13 4.78 11.62
N GLN A 773 4.80 4.76 11.52
CA GLN A 773 4.01 3.55 11.73
C GLN A 773 2.77 3.56 10.85
N ALA A 774 2.20 2.39 10.59
CA ALA A 774 0.97 2.24 9.83
C ALA A 774 1.00 2.83 8.40
N ARG A 775 2.19 3.21 7.89
CA ARG A 775 2.34 3.77 6.55
C ARG A 775 1.99 2.72 5.49
N PRO A 776 1.39 3.12 4.37
CA PRO A 776 0.99 2.19 3.33
C PRO A 776 2.16 1.68 2.49
N VAL A 777 3.37 2.23 2.66
CA VAL A 777 4.58 1.87 1.92
C VAL A 777 4.93 0.38 2.00
N VAL A 778 4.43 -0.33 3.02
CA VAL A 778 4.52 -1.79 3.14
C VAL A 778 3.83 -2.56 2.00
N GLY A 779 2.98 -1.89 1.21
CA GLY A 779 2.48 -2.42 -0.07
C GLY A 779 3.61 -2.73 -1.05
N GLY A 780 4.78 -2.15 -0.82
CA GLY A 780 6.01 -2.37 -1.57
C GLY A 780 6.51 -3.81 -1.49
N PHE A 781 6.08 -4.61 -0.52
CA PHE A 781 6.45 -6.04 -0.44
C PHE A 781 6.00 -6.81 -1.69
N TYR A 782 4.88 -6.38 -2.28
CA TYR A 782 4.32 -6.99 -3.48
C TYR A 782 5.10 -6.66 -4.77
N ALA A 783 6.14 -5.81 -4.68
CA ALA A 783 7.19 -5.69 -5.70
C ALA A 783 7.68 -7.06 -6.16
N TYR A 784 7.93 -7.95 -5.21
CA TYR A 784 8.44 -9.28 -5.51
C TYR A 784 7.44 -10.09 -6.34
N MET A 785 6.13 -9.93 -6.12
CA MET A 785 5.10 -10.59 -6.92
C MET A 785 5.08 -10.13 -8.37
N LEU A 786 5.32 -8.85 -8.63
CA LEU A 786 5.39 -8.31 -9.99
C LEU A 786 6.55 -8.89 -10.81
N LEU A 787 7.57 -9.42 -10.14
CA LEU A 787 8.72 -10.08 -10.78
C LEU A 787 8.52 -11.57 -11.02
N GLN A 788 7.50 -12.19 -10.42
CA GLN A 788 7.29 -13.63 -10.55
C GLN A 788 6.48 -13.97 -11.80
N ASN A 789 6.75 -15.14 -12.37
CA ASN A 789 5.95 -15.75 -13.44
C ASN A 789 4.54 -16.20 -12.98
N GLN A 790 4.07 -15.76 -11.80
CA GLN A 790 2.77 -16.14 -11.26
C GLN A 790 1.61 -15.30 -11.82
N GLY A 791 1.91 -14.31 -12.67
CA GLY A 791 0.90 -13.42 -13.22
C GLY A 791 0.32 -12.46 -12.18
N ARG A 792 -0.67 -11.66 -12.58
CA ARG A 792 -1.46 -10.84 -11.64
C ARG A 792 -2.22 -11.72 -10.65
N LEU A 793 -2.71 -11.11 -9.57
CA LEU A 793 -3.70 -11.76 -8.73
C LEU A 793 -4.94 -12.10 -9.57
N VAL A 794 -5.04 -13.35 -9.99
CA VAL A 794 -6.24 -13.92 -10.60
C VAL A 794 -7.00 -14.66 -9.51
N PHE A 795 -8.16 -14.15 -9.16
CA PHE A 795 -9.17 -14.86 -8.38
C PHE A 795 -10.52 -14.56 -9.04
N ASP A 796 -11.34 -15.59 -9.21
CA ASP A 796 -12.67 -15.46 -9.80
C ASP A 796 -13.63 -15.03 -8.68
N LEU A 797 -14.34 -13.92 -8.90
CA LEU A 797 -15.15 -13.22 -7.88
C LEU A 797 -16.34 -14.04 -7.37
#